data_AF-A0A925TZ01-F1
#
_entry.id   AF-A0A925TZ01-F1
#
_cell.length_a   1.000
_cell.length_b   1.000
_cell.length_c   1.000
_cell.angle_alpha   90.00
_cell.angle_beta   90.00
_cell.angle_gamma   90.00
#
_symmetry.space_group_name_H-M   'P 1'
#
loop_
_entity.id
_entity.type
_entity.pdbx_description
1 polymer ?
#
loop_
_entity_poly.entity_id
_entity_poly.type
_entity_poly.pdbx_seq_one_letter_code
_entity_poly.pdbx_strand_id
1 'polypeptide(L)'
;KGENYLAGDNAGNVIMIQENKSTLYHLPSTKEFNRVKQIATHNNTAYIATDDDTYILDETNSLNRISNINSAGEIVDNMAYKSITISSNNTLAAAAHIGLYRADLKKEPIVLKNDTDLDLVRYYQCYYDLDNRLWFQNAKGIGYKQNEKIIYLDPTVQEELFDQRINSFAQLDNNSILAATHAKGVYLLNTHNGTIAQHFTKENFLSSNLCKKIYVKNDTVYIASYTGIDVLHYSKNTFTKIYSLNGSIHSCFQDINDFIITEKALVLATNSGIYFWTNYDQLTQVSLPRISITNIFQNENEIFPSNNNFTSVYGNNISVICKAISFNNNKITYAYRLQKDAAWNFSSSGNLNFAKPEPGEYNFEVKALSENNLWGESETITMIIKAPFWKQPWFNIIVILLVCGFLSACAIYYINFQRKKQLKNLELQNKIVFLEQQSMQAMMNPHFIFNSLNSVQQYLSNNDVENTNRFLTRFARLIRLNLETARDSFLTIEEEMQRLELYLSVEKMRFEEKLNYTIQHDEKLETDEWMLPTMILQPFVENAIWHGIMPLDHPGNVAVYFAKKNEQLIITISDDGVGLKHSKNKNNSKEKSSLGIQLIRQRLQLLSRKTGKIFTLNTEDISNEELHLTGTRITITLPLIKETT
;
A
#
# COMPACT_ATOMS: atom_id res chain seq x y z
N LYS A 1 -67.15 28.77 23.86
CA LYS A 1 -68.13 29.32 24.81
C LYS A 1 -67.98 28.60 26.13
N GLY A 2 -67.61 29.34 27.18
CA GLY A 2 -67.50 28.84 28.56
C GLY A 2 -66.10 28.52 29.13
N GLU A 3 -65.01 28.63 28.37
CA GLU A 3 -63.64 28.45 28.92
C GLU A 3 -62.99 29.81 29.12
N ASN A 4 -62.43 30.02 30.32
CA ASN A 4 -61.67 31.22 30.69
C ASN A 4 -60.19 30.86 30.64
N TYR A 5 -59.43 31.58 29.82
CA TYR A 5 -57.98 31.41 29.73
C TYR A 5 -57.28 32.56 30.46
N LEU A 6 -56.19 32.25 31.15
CA LEU A 6 -55.33 33.25 31.77
C LEU A 6 -53.96 33.17 31.15
N ALA A 7 -53.44 34.32 30.73
CA ALA A 7 -52.09 34.46 30.21
C ALA A 7 -51.38 35.59 30.93
N GLY A 8 -50.12 35.38 31.25
CA GLY A 8 -49.26 36.41 31.83
C GLY A 8 -48.27 36.94 30.80
N ASP A 9 -47.84 38.18 30.94
CA ASP A 9 -46.78 38.77 30.11
C ASP A 9 -45.52 39.13 30.90
N ASN A 10 -44.54 39.69 30.19
CA ASN A 10 -43.26 40.07 30.78
C ASN A 10 -43.30 41.40 31.57
N ALA A 11 -44.38 42.18 31.43
CA ALA A 11 -44.57 43.46 32.10
C ALA A 11 -45.36 43.33 33.41
N GLY A 12 -45.78 42.12 33.78
CA GLY A 12 -46.57 41.89 34.99
C GLY A 12 -48.05 42.13 34.78
N ASN A 13 -48.54 41.88 33.56
CA ASN A 13 -49.96 41.89 33.28
C ASN A 13 -50.50 40.46 33.22
N VAL A 14 -51.72 40.29 33.69
CA VAL A 14 -52.50 39.07 33.51
C VAL A 14 -53.70 39.38 32.62
N ILE A 15 -53.81 38.65 31.53
CA ILE A 15 -54.89 38.75 30.55
C ILE A 15 -55.85 37.59 30.80
N MET A 16 -57.08 37.91 31.17
CA MET A 16 -58.18 36.95 31.21
C MET A 16 -58.93 37.00 29.89
N ILE A 17 -58.92 35.90 29.14
CA ILE A 17 -59.58 35.75 27.86
C ILE A 17 -60.84 34.92 28.07
N GLN A 18 -61.99 35.53 27.83
CA GLN A 18 -63.31 34.91 27.94
C GLN A 18 -64.05 35.12 26.62
N GLU A 19 -64.27 34.02 25.89
CA GLU A 19 -64.88 34.05 24.56
C GLU A 19 -64.17 35.01 23.59
N ASN A 20 -64.75 36.18 23.30
CA ASN A 20 -64.19 37.21 22.43
C ASN A 20 -63.78 38.49 23.18
N LYS A 21 -63.73 38.45 24.51
CA LYS A 21 -63.31 39.58 25.35
C LYS A 21 -62.03 39.23 26.09
N SER A 22 -61.17 40.22 26.24
CA SER A 22 -59.99 40.16 27.09
C SER A 22 -60.06 41.23 28.17
N THR A 23 -59.85 40.85 29.42
CA THR A 23 -59.71 41.77 30.55
C THR A 23 -58.26 41.77 31.00
N LEU A 24 -57.67 42.94 31.16
CA LEU A 24 -56.28 43.13 31.55
C LEU A 24 -56.21 43.51 33.04
N TYR A 25 -55.41 42.78 33.80
CA TYR A 25 -55.10 43.08 35.20
C TYR A 25 -53.63 43.44 35.31
N HIS A 26 -53.33 44.61 35.88
CA HIS A 26 -51.96 45.05 36.14
C HIS A 26 -51.54 44.61 37.54
N LEU A 27 -50.50 43.77 37.64
CA LEU A 27 -49.98 43.33 38.93
C LEU A 27 -49.21 44.48 39.59
N PRO A 28 -49.56 44.90 40.81
CA PRO A 28 -48.85 45.98 41.48
C PRO A 28 -47.43 45.49 41.82
N SER A 29 -46.40 46.17 41.29
CA SER A 29 -44.99 45.80 41.51
C SER A 29 -44.13 47.05 41.68
N THR A 30 -43.11 46.94 42.52
CA THR A 30 -42.09 47.99 42.68
C THR A 30 -40.92 47.85 41.70
N LYS A 31 -40.81 46.70 41.03
CA LYS A 31 -39.74 46.38 40.07
C LYS A 31 -40.08 46.86 38.65
N GLU A 32 -39.05 47.31 37.94
CA GLU A 32 -39.11 47.70 36.51
C GLU A 32 -39.58 46.55 35.61
N PHE A 33 -39.26 45.30 35.97
CA PHE A 33 -39.70 44.10 35.26
C PHE A 33 -40.32 43.10 36.23
N ASN A 34 -41.62 42.83 36.08
CA ASN A 34 -42.35 41.85 36.88
C ASN A 34 -42.95 40.72 36.03
N ARG A 35 -42.12 39.88 35.43
CA ARG A 35 -42.61 38.84 34.51
C ARG A 35 -43.48 37.83 35.24
N VAL A 36 -44.67 37.55 34.71
CA VAL A 36 -45.49 36.42 35.15
C VAL A 36 -44.81 35.12 34.73
N LYS A 37 -44.51 34.25 35.69
CA LYS A 37 -43.80 32.99 35.44
C LYS A 37 -44.71 31.82 35.22
N GLN A 38 -45.74 31.71 36.05
CA GLN A 38 -46.68 30.61 36.00
C GLN A 38 -47.97 31.01 36.70
N ILE A 39 -49.08 30.51 36.18
CA ILE A 39 -50.41 30.68 36.75
C ILE A 39 -50.94 29.28 37.07
N ALA A 40 -51.37 29.07 38.30
CA ALA A 40 -52.10 27.88 38.70
C ALA A 40 -53.54 28.28 39.04
N THR A 41 -54.52 27.46 38.65
CA THR A 41 -55.93 27.72 38.93
C THR A 41 -56.50 26.64 39.83
N HIS A 42 -57.34 27.04 40.78
CA HIS A 42 -58.05 26.14 41.67
C HIS A 42 -59.34 26.81 42.14
N ASN A 43 -60.48 26.11 42.04
CA ASN A 43 -61.81 26.62 42.41
C ASN A 43 -62.12 28.02 41.85
N ASN A 44 -61.94 28.22 40.54
CA ASN A 44 -62.17 29.49 39.83
C ASN A 44 -61.31 30.68 40.32
N THR A 45 -60.29 30.41 41.15
CA THR A 45 -59.30 31.38 41.63
C THR A 45 -57.96 31.10 40.96
N ALA A 46 -57.24 32.15 40.61
CA ALA A 46 -55.92 32.04 39.98
C ALA A 46 -54.81 32.52 40.92
N TYR A 47 -53.76 31.72 41.03
CA TYR A 47 -52.57 31.97 41.81
C TYR A 47 -51.42 32.23 40.85
N ILE A 48 -50.83 33.41 40.95
CA ILE A 48 -49.92 33.95 39.95
C ILE A 48 -48.55 34.12 40.58
N ALA A 49 -47.56 33.40 40.08
CA ALA A 49 -46.16 33.54 40.48
C ALA A 49 -45.43 34.50 39.55
N THR A 50 -44.68 35.44 40.11
CA THR A 50 -43.98 36.49 39.34
C THR A 50 -42.51 36.67 39.77
N ASP A 51 -41.77 37.50 39.05
CA ASP A 51 -40.42 37.92 39.45
C ASP A 51 -40.41 38.88 40.67
N ASP A 52 -41.57 39.39 41.10
CA ASP A 52 -41.71 40.22 42.29
C ASP A 52 -42.32 39.48 43.49
N ASP A 53 -43.54 38.96 43.36
CA ASP A 53 -44.25 38.28 44.44
C ASP A 53 -45.32 37.30 43.91
N THR A 54 -46.15 36.76 44.79
CA THR A 54 -47.34 35.99 44.39
C THR A 54 -48.62 36.79 44.56
N TYR A 55 -49.54 36.59 43.63
CA TYR A 55 -50.83 37.27 43.59
C TYR A 55 -51.97 36.26 43.47
N ILE A 56 -53.11 36.62 44.01
CA ILE A 56 -54.36 35.90 43.86
C ILE A 56 -55.34 36.76 43.07
N LEU A 57 -55.93 36.18 42.04
CA LEU A 57 -57.09 36.73 41.34
C LEU A 57 -58.28 35.86 41.72
N ASP A 58 -59.13 36.38 42.59
CA ASP A 58 -60.25 35.63 43.15
C ASP A 58 -61.43 35.48 42.17
N GLU A 59 -62.44 34.73 42.59
CA GLU A 59 -63.67 34.50 41.80
C GLU A 59 -64.48 35.78 41.53
N THR A 60 -64.24 36.85 42.30
CA THR A 60 -64.85 38.18 42.08
C THR A 60 -64.04 39.06 41.13
N ASN A 61 -62.96 38.51 40.56
CA ASN A 61 -61.95 39.22 39.76
C ASN A 61 -61.19 40.30 40.55
N SER A 62 -61.12 40.17 41.87
CA SER A 62 -60.30 41.04 42.71
C SER A 62 -58.87 40.53 42.77
N LEU A 63 -57.91 41.43 42.58
CA LEU A 63 -56.49 41.12 42.56
C LEU A 63 -55.84 41.51 43.89
N ASN A 64 -55.31 40.54 44.61
CA ASN A 64 -54.65 40.75 45.90
C ASN A 64 -53.25 40.12 45.92
N ARG A 65 -52.34 40.70 46.70
CA ARG A 65 -51.01 40.13 46.94
C ARG A 65 -51.10 39.08 48.06
N ILE A 66 -50.42 37.94 47.88
CA ILE A 66 -50.30 36.91 48.92
C ILE A 66 -49.09 37.24 49.80
N SER A 67 -49.27 37.23 51.12
CA SER A 67 -48.17 37.49 52.06
C SER A 67 -47.27 36.26 52.18
N ASN A 68 -45.95 36.48 52.27
CA ASN A 68 -44.96 35.41 52.46
C ASN A 68 -44.34 35.51 53.86
N ILE A 69 -44.07 34.35 54.48
CA ILE A 69 -43.45 34.23 55.79
C ILE A 69 -42.22 33.30 55.71
N ASN A 70 -41.06 33.74 56.21
CA ASN A 70 -39.83 32.91 56.25
C ASN A 70 -39.89 31.84 57.37
N SER A 71 -38.84 31.01 57.49
CA SER A 71 -38.79 29.97 58.53
C SER A 71 -38.79 30.54 59.96
N ALA A 72 -38.37 31.80 60.15
CA ALA A 72 -38.39 32.52 61.42
C ALA A 72 -39.75 33.14 61.79
N GLY A 73 -40.74 33.08 60.90
CA GLY A 73 -42.07 33.65 61.14
C GLY A 73 -42.21 35.14 60.75
N GLU A 74 -41.22 35.72 60.07
CA GLU A 74 -41.21 37.11 59.63
C GLU A 74 -41.79 37.26 58.23
N ILE A 75 -42.49 38.37 57.97
CA ILE A 75 -43.05 38.69 56.64
C ILE A 75 -41.90 39.07 55.70
N VAL A 76 -41.92 38.50 54.51
CA VAL A 76 -40.93 38.77 53.45
C VAL A 76 -41.61 39.25 52.18
N ASP A 77 -41.11 40.37 51.65
CA ASP A 77 -41.58 40.99 50.42
C ASP A 77 -40.56 40.86 49.28
N ASN A 78 -40.98 41.16 48.05
CA ASN A 78 -40.16 41.13 46.84
C ASN A 78 -39.59 39.73 46.51
N MET A 79 -40.33 38.68 46.88
CA MET A 79 -39.99 37.28 46.64
C MET A 79 -40.20 36.86 45.18
N ALA A 80 -39.09 36.72 44.43
CA ALA A 80 -39.17 36.18 43.07
C ALA A 80 -39.51 34.68 43.08
N TYR A 81 -40.67 34.31 42.52
CA TYR A 81 -41.13 32.94 42.33
C TYR A 81 -40.87 32.47 40.89
N LYS A 82 -40.56 31.18 40.72
CA LYS A 82 -40.23 30.57 39.42
C LYS A 82 -41.24 29.53 38.95
N SER A 83 -41.93 28.90 39.88
CA SER A 83 -42.98 27.93 39.61
C SER A 83 -44.00 27.92 40.74
N ILE A 84 -45.23 27.56 40.40
CA ILE A 84 -46.33 27.39 41.34
C ILE A 84 -47.18 26.18 40.93
N THR A 85 -47.61 25.40 41.91
CA THR A 85 -48.41 24.18 41.71
C THR A 85 -49.39 24.01 42.86
N ILE A 86 -50.49 23.29 42.61
CA ILE A 86 -51.54 23.05 43.61
C ILE A 86 -51.78 21.55 43.68
N SER A 87 -51.72 21.00 44.88
CA SER A 87 -52.01 19.59 45.15
C SER A 87 -53.52 19.32 45.08
N SER A 88 -53.92 18.06 44.95
CA SER A 88 -55.33 17.66 45.08
C SER A 88 -55.92 17.94 46.48
N ASN A 89 -55.06 18.09 47.49
CA ASN A 89 -55.45 18.39 48.88
C ASN A 89 -55.52 19.90 49.20
N ASN A 90 -55.68 20.76 48.19
CA ASN A 90 -55.78 22.23 48.33
C ASN A 90 -54.54 22.88 48.99
N THR A 91 -53.36 22.27 48.83
CA THR A 91 -52.09 22.89 49.23
C THR A 91 -51.43 23.52 48.01
N LEU A 92 -51.14 24.81 48.08
CA LEU A 92 -50.32 25.55 47.14
C LEU A 92 -48.84 25.32 47.47
N ALA A 93 -48.01 25.10 46.47
CA ALA A 93 -46.56 25.14 46.60
C ALA A 93 -45.98 26.11 45.57
N ALA A 94 -44.97 26.88 45.96
CA ALA A 94 -44.32 27.86 45.12
C ALA A 94 -42.80 27.80 45.29
N ALA A 95 -42.08 27.52 44.20
CA ALA A 95 -40.63 27.49 44.16
C ALA A 95 -40.09 28.93 44.01
N ALA A 96 -39.28 29.38 44.96
CA ALA A 96 -38.74 30.73 44.98
C ALA A 96 -37.22 30.77 44.72
N HIS A 97 -36.72 31.97 44.43
CA HIS A 97 -35.27 32.20 44.36
C HIS A 97 -34.54 31.89 45.67
N ILE A 98 -35.28 31.89 46.78
CA ILE A 98 -34.82 31.58 48.12
C ILE A 98 -35.93 30.77 48.80
N GLY A 99 -35.79 29.45 48.88
CA GLY A 99 -36.74 28.55 49.56
C GLY A 99 -37.88 28.01 48.68
N LEU A 100 -38.66 27.12 49.31
CA LEU A 100 -39.88 26.53 48.76
C LEU A 100 -41.02 26.88 49.72
N TYR A 101 -42.05 27.55 49.23
CA TYR A 101 -43.14 28.02 50.07
C TYR A 101 -44.40 27.19 49.87
N ARG A 102 -45.19 27.02 50.93
CA ARG A 102 -46.51 26.36 50.87
C ARG A 102 -47.58 27.16 51.59
N ALA A 103 -48.81 27.05 51.09
CA ALA A 103 -50.00 27.59 51.73
C ALA A 103 -51.13 26.55 51.70
N ASP A 104 -51.89 26.49 52.79
CA ASP A 104 -53.15 25.75 52.85
C ASP A 104 -54.26 26.66 52.33
N LEU A 105 -54.83 26.34 51.16
CA LEU A 105 -55.84 27.16 50.51
C LEU A 105 -57.20 27.11 51.22
N LYS A 106 -57.34 26.32 52.30
CA LYS A 106 -58.54 26.31 53.16
C LYS A 106 -58.45 27.33 54.31
N LYS A 107 -57.29 27.96 54.52
CA LYS A 107 -57.07 28.91 55.62
C LYS A 107 -57.03 30.34 55.09
N GLU A 108 -57.80 31.21 55.75
CA GLU A 108 -57.82 32.65 55.48
C GLU A 108 -57.19 33.45 56.64
N PRO A 109 -56.32 34.45 56.38
CA PRO A 109 -55.81 34.81 55.06
C PRO A 109 -54.86 33.73 54.50
N ILE A 110 -54.85 33.57 53.18
CA ILE A 110 -53.86 32.72 52.50
C ILE A 110 -52.47 33.33 52.68
N VAL A 111 -51.55 32.56 53.27
CA VAL A 111 -50.17 32.98 53.54
C VAL A 111 -49.22 31.87 53.12
N LEU A 112 -48.23 32.23 52.29
CA LEU A 112 -47.16 31.34 51.88
C LEU A 112 -46.10 31.28 52.98
N LYS A 113 -45.85 30.10 53.54
CA LYS A 113 -44.81 29.88 54.55
C LYS A 113 -43.64 29.10 53.95
N ASN A 114 -42.41 29.48 54.26
CA ASN A 114 -41.25 28.70 53.84
C ASN A 114 -41.33 27.31 54.48
N ASP A 115 -41.26 26.29 53.64
CA ASP A 115 -41.41 24.88 53.96
C ASP A 115 -40.06 24.13 53.94
N THR A 116 -38.97 24.88 54.11
CA THR A 116 -37.60 24.36 54.10
C THR A 116 -36.85 24.76 55.38
N ASP A 117 -35.96 23.88 55.84
CA ASP A 117 -35.10 24.13 57.02
C ASP A 117 -34.00 25.19 56.75
N LEU A 118 -33.80 25.56 55.47
CA LEU A 118 -32.73 26.45 55.02
C LEU A 118 -33.29 27.50 54.06
N ASP A 119 -33.53 28.71 54.60
CA ASP A 119 -33.99 29.92 53.90
C ASP A 119 -33.00 30.45 52.83
N LEU A 120 -32.12 29.65 52.23
CA LEU A 120 -31.08 30.13 51.30
C LEU A 120 -30.84 29.25 50.07
N VAL A 121 -31.62 28.18 49.88
CA VAL A 121 -31.49 27.33 48.68
C VAL A 121 -32.45 27.82 47.61
N ARG A 122 -31.94 28.02 46.39
CA ARG A 122 -32.76 28.39 45.24
C ARG A 122 -33.54 27.21 44.68
N TYR A 123 -34.85 27.35 44.54
CA TYR A 123 -35.73 26.39 43.88
C TYR A 123 -36.11 26.88 42.47
N TYR A 124 -36.05 26.00 41.49
CA TYR A 124 -36.28 26.33 40.07
C TYR A 124 -37.64 25.88 39.57
N GLN A 125 -38.15 24.77 40.11
CA GLN A 125 -39.37 24.11 39.65
C GLN A 125 -39.98 23.31 40.81
N CYS A 126 -41.32 23.25 40.88
CA CYS A 126 -42.09 22.44 41.82
C CYS A 126 -43.33 21.85 41.15
N TYR A 127 -43.72 20.63 41.52
CA TYR A 127 -44.85 19.91 40.95
C TYR A 127 -45.42 18.89 41.95
N TYR A 128 -46.73 18.89 42.17
CA TYR A 128 -47.38 17.80 42.90
C TYR A 128 -47.73 16.65 41.96
N ASP A 129 -47.32 15.44 42.34
CA ASP A 129 -47.81 14.23 41.69
C ASP A 129 -49.15 13.75 42.26
N LEU A 130 -49.72 12.70 41.67
CA LEU A 130 -50.99 12.08 42.05
C LEU A 130 -50.97 11.50 43.47
N ASP A 131 -49.79 11.14 43.99
CA ASP A 131 -49.60 10.69 45.36
C ASP A 131 -49.41 11.86 46.35
N ASN A 132 -49.58 13.10 45.88
CA ASN A 132 -49.33 14.35 46.61
C ASN A 132 -47.89 14.49 47.13
N ARG A 133 -46.90 13.82 46.51
CA ARG A 133 -45.49 14.13 46.73
C ARG A 133 -45.15 15.41 45.99
N LEU A 134 -44.43 16.31 46.67
CA LEU A 134 -44.00 17.58 46.09
C LEU A 134 -42.63 17.42 45.45
N TRP A 135 -42.62 17.15 44.15
CA TRP A 135 -41.41 17.12 43.34
C TRP A 135 -40.84 18.52 43.18
N PHE A 136 -39.52 18.63 43.18
CA PHE A 136 -38.83 19.89 42.98
C PHE A 136 -37.47 19.72 42.35
N GLN A 137 -36.98 20.83 41.80
CA GLN A 137 -35.56 21.01 41.52
C GLN A 137 -35.05 22.23 42.27
N ASN A 138 -33.92 22.07 42.96
CA ASN A 138 -33.21 23.16 43.61
C ASN A 138 -31.73 23.16 43.26
N ALA A 139 -30.98 24.13 43.78
CA ALA A 139 -29.53 24.26 43.52
C ALA A 139 -28.68 23.06 43.98
N LYS A 140 -29.25 22.12 44.76
CA LYS A 140 -28.58 20.89 45.19
C LYS A 140 -28.94 19.68 44.33
N GLY A 141 -29.96 19.78 43.48
CA GLY A 141 -30.40 18.69 42.61
C GLY A 141 -31.92 18.53 42.54
N ILE A 142 -32.34 17.34 42.11
CA ILE A 142 -33.74 16.94 41.94
C ILE A 142 -34.19 16.04 43.08
N GLY A 143 -35.40 16.24 43.58
CA GLY A 143 -35.96 15.38 44.61
C GLY A 143 -37.46 15.57 44.76
N TYR A 144 -38.01 14.93 45.79
CA TYR A 144 -39.38 15.15 46.19
C TYR A 144 -39.49 15.23 47.71
N LYS A 145 -40.52 15.92 48.18
CA LYS A 145 -40.90 15.98 49.59
C LYS A 145 -42.10 15.08 49.84
N GLN A 146 -41.97 14.18 50.81
CA GLN A 146 -43.03 13.27 51.25
C GLN A 146 -43.00 13.17 52.78
N ASN A 147 -44.15 13.33 53.43
CA ASN A 147 -44.26 13.29 54.91
C ASN A 147 -43.26 14.22 55.61
N GLU A 148 -43.15 15.46 55.13
CA GLU A 148 -42.22 16.49 55.61
C GLU A 148 -40.73 16.19 55.43
N LYS A 149 -40.36 15.06 54.83
CA LYS A 149 -38.96 14.70 54.52
C LYS A 149 -38.63 14.95 53.06
N ILE A 150 -37.46 15.55 52.84
CA ILE A 150 -36.88 15.69 51.50
C ILE A 150 -36.09 14.43 51.15
N ILE A 151 -36.40 13.86 49.99
CA ILE A 151 -35.72 12.70 49.41
C ILE A 151 -35.14 13.11 48.06
N TYR A 152 -33.82 13.10 47.96
CA TYR A 152 -33.13 13.30 46.68
C TYR A 152 -33.10 12.00 45.88
N LEU A 153 -33.18 12.11 44.56
CA LEU A 153 -33.07 10.97 43.65
C LEU A 153 -31.66 10.34 43.69
N ASP A 154 -31.54 9.17 43.07
CA ASP A 154 -30.30 8.39 42.99
C ASP A 154 -29.10 9.26 42.55
N PRO A 155 -27.89 9.08 43.15
CA PRO A 155 -26.71 9.90 42.83
C PRO A 155 -26.38 9.97 41.34
N THR A 156 -26.61 8.91 40.58
CA THR A 156 -26.37 8.90 39.12
C THR A 156 -27.30 9.87 38.39
N VAL A 157 -28.54 9.99 38.84
CA VAL A 157 -29.52 10.95 38.31
C VAL A 157 -29.15 12.37 38.70
N GLN A 158 -28.62 12.57 39.92
CA GLN A 158 -28.10 13.87 40.34
C GLN A 158 -26.95 14.31 39.45
N GLU A 159 -25.97 13.44 39.19
CA GLU A 159 -24.82 13.73 38.34
C GLU A 159 -25.25 14.06 36.91
N GLU A 160 -26.16 13.26 36.34
CA GLU A 160 -26.66 13.45 34.97
C GLU A 160 -27.44 14.77 34.79
N LEU A 161 -28.18 15.20 35.81
CA LEU A 161 -29.05 16.39 35.77
C LEU A 161 -28.51 17.61 36.53
N PHE A 162 -27.29 17.54 37.10
CA PHE A 162 -26.76 18.57 38.01
C PHE A 162 -26.73 19.96 37.38
N ASP A 163 -26.30 20.04 36.12
CA ASP A 163 -26.16 21.27 35.35
C ASP A 163 -27.40 21.61 34.51
N GLN A 164 -28.45 20.79 34.59
CA GLN A 164 -29.63 20.91 33.76
C GLN A 164 -30.82 21.46 34.51
N ARG A 165 -31.24 22.69 34.20
CA ARG A 165 -32.50 23.22 34.73
C ARG A 165 -33.69 22.42 34.17
N ILE A 166 -34.59 22.01 35.06
CA ILE A 166 -35.87 21.39 34.74
C ILE A 166 -36.89 22.49 34.51
N ASN A 167 -37.44 22.52 33.31
CA ASN A 167 -38.43 23.50 32.90
C ASN A 167 -39.85 23.03 33.22
N SER A 168 -40.13 21.73 33.19
CA SER A 168 -41.46 21.18 33.48
C SER A 168 -41.37 19.75 33.99
N PHE A 169 -42.21 19.44 34.97
CA PHE A 169 -42.56 18.07 35.30
C PHE A 169 -43.96 17.75 34.74
N ALA A 170 -44.20 16.48 34.43
CA ALA A 170 -45.53 15.97 34.18
C ALA A 170 -45.58 14.49 34.54
N GLN A 171 -46.64 14.05 35.21
CA GLN A 171 -46.79 12.65 35.56
C GLN A 171 -47.33 11.85 34.39
N LEU A 172 -46.70 10.70 34.10
CA LEU A 172 -47.15 9.77 33.06
C LEU A 172 -48.13 8.75 33.63
N ASP A 173 -47.75 8.11 34.73
CA ASP A 173 -48.53 7.12 35.46
C ASP A 173 -48.16 7.16 36.95
N ASN A 174 -48.73 6.27 37.77
CA ASN A 174 -48.47 6.24 39.22
C ASN A 174 -46.99 6.03 39.57
N ASN A 175 -46.18 5.48 38.65
CA ASN A 175 -44.81 5.05 38.92
C ASN A 175 -43.77 5.88 38.17
N SER A 176 -44.19 6.83 37.33
CA SER A 176 -43.29 7.50 36.40
C SER A 176 -43.61 8.97 36.22
N ILE A 177 -42.57 9.80 36.27
CA ILE A 177 -42.66 11.24 36.05
C ILE A 177 -41.70 11.65 34.93
N LEU A 178 -42.18 12.52 34.03
CA LEU A 178 -41.40 13.11 32.96
C LEU A 178 -40.80 14.44 33.43
N ALA A 179 -39.53 14.67 33.13
CA ALA A 179 -38.81 15.91 33.42
C ALA A 179 -38.24 16.51 32.13
N ALA A 180 -38.81 17.62 31.67
CA ALA A 180 -38.27 18.39 30.56
C ALA A 180 -37.11 19.26 31.04
N THR A 181 -35.97 19.13 30.38
CA THR A 181 -34.76 19.87 30.71
C THR A 181 -34.50 20.99 29.70
N HIS A 182 -33.73 21.98 30.14
CA HIS A 182 -33.38 23.13 29.33
C HIS A 182 -32.51 22.77 28.12
N ALA A 183 -31.65 21.74 28.19
CA ALA A 183 -30.74 21.41 27.09
C ALA A 183 -30.53 19.92 26.79
N LYS A 184 -30.94 19.00 27.67
CA LYS A 184 -30.73 17.55 27.50
C LYS A 184 -32.03 16.81 27.17
N GLY A 185 -33.05 17.43 26.60
CA GLY A 185 -34.30 16.75 26.23
C GLY A 185 -35.17 16.41 27.44
N VAL A 186 -35.80 15.22 27.41
CA VAL A 186 -36.77 14.79 28.43
C VAL A 186 -36.34 13.48 29.08
N TYR A 187 -36.38 13.41 30.41
CA TYR A 187 -36.10 12.19 31.16
C TYR A 187 -37.39 11.60 31.71
N LEU A 188 -37.57 10.29 31.58
CA LEU A 188 -38.57 9.53 32.31
C LEU A 188 -37.92 8.98 33.59
N LEU A 189 -38.41 9.42 34.73
CA LEU A 189 -37.90 9.06 36.05
C LEU A 189 -38.88 8.11 36.73
N ASN A 190 -38.37 7.05 37.35
CA ASN A 190 -39.18 6.15 38.15
C ASN A 190 -39.36 6.75 39.56
N THR A 191 -40.62 6.86 39.99
CA THR A 191 -40.98 7.54 41.24
C THR A 191 -40.71 6.71 42.50
N HIS A 192 -40.54 5.39 42.37
CA HIS A 192 -40.29 4.47 43.51
C HIS A 192 -38.82 4.41 43.89
N ASN A 193 -37.95 4.20 42.91
CA ASN A 193 -36.51 4.04 43.14
C ASN A 193 -35.68 5.28 42.77
N GLY A 194 -36.29 6.29 42.14
CA GLY A 194 -35.62 7.53 41.77
C GLY A 194 -34.57 7.40 40.66
N THR A 195 -34.65 6.35 39.82
CA THR A 195 -33.72 6.13 38.70
C THR A 195 -34.27 6.65 37.37
N ILE A 196 -33.40 6.87 36.38
CA ILE A 196 -33.80 7.15 34.99
C ILE A 196 -34.28 5.85 34.34
N ALA A 197 -35.53 5.84 33.87
CA ALA A 197 -36.11 4.74 33.12
C ALA A 197 -35.82 4.88 31.62
N GLN A 198 -35.99 6.07 31.06
CA GLN A 198 -35.72 6.38 29.65
C GLN A 198 -35.28 7.84 29.49
N HIS A 199 -34.55 8.11 28.41
CA HIS A 199 -34.09 9.45 28.05
C HIS A 199 -34.43 9.75 26.60
N PHE A 200 -35.21 10.80 26.37
CA PHE A 200 -35.65 11.25 25.05
C PHE A 200 -34.81 12.45 24.62
N THR A 201 -34.19 12.34 23.45
CA THR A 201 -33.37 13.35 22.80
C THR A 201 -33.78 13.49 21.35
N LYS A 202 -33.12 14.42 20.64
CA LYS A 202 -33.25 14.63 19.20
C LYS A 202 -32.90 13.38 18.38
N GLU A 203 -32.08 12.49 18.92
CA GLU A 203 -31.63 11.28 18.22
C GLU A 203 -32.68 10.17 18.24
N ASN A 204 -33.54 10.13 19.26
CA ASN A 204 -34.45 8.99 19.45
C ASN A 204 -35.94 9.34 19.41
N PHE A 205 -36.38 10.58 19.65
CA PHE A 205 -37.81 10.95 19.54
C PHE A 205 -38.07 12.44 19.30
N LEU A 206 -37.26 13.33 19.86
CA LEU A 206 -37.60 14.76 19.94
C LEU A 206 -37.19 15.51 18.67
N SER A 207 -37.84 16.63 18.40
CA SER A 207 -37.43 17.58 17.36
C SER A 207 -36.26 18.47 17.84
N SER A 208 -36.15 18.69 19.16
CA SER A 208 -35.09 19.45 19.80
C SER A 208 -34.87 18.99 21.25
N ASN A 209 -33.63 19.12 21.75
CA ASN A 209 -33.29 18.85 23.15
C ASN A 209 -33.64 20.01 24.10
N LEU A 210 -34.01 21.18 23.56
CA LEU A 210 -34.38 22.34 24.36
C LEU A 210 -35.88 22.25 24.70
N CYS A 211 -36.25 21.52 25.75
CA CYS A 211 -37.64 21.26 26.11
C CYS A 211 -38.14 22.22 27.18
N LYS A 212 -39.30 22.84 26.97
CA LYS A 212 -39.85 23.87 27.86
C LYS A 212 -41.03 23.38 28.69
N LYS A 213 -41.96 22.64 28.09
CA LYS A 213 -43.21 22.22 28.74
C LYS A 213 -43.58 20.81 28.35
N ILE A 214 -44.10 20.03 29.31
CA ILE A 214 -44.69 18.72 29.07
C ILE A 214 -46.14 18.77 29.53
N TYR A 215 -47.02 18.18 28.73
CA TYR A 215 -48.40 17.94 29.09
C TYR A 215 -48.76 16.49 28.79
N VAL A 216 -49.37 15.79 29.74
CA VAL A 216 -49.82 14.41 29.58
C VAL A 216 -51.34 14.40 29.60
N LYS A 217 -51.95 13.80 28.57
CA LYS A 217 -53.39 13.60 28.46
C LYS A 217 -53.64 12.14 28.12
N ASN A 218 -54.17 11.38 29.07
CA ASN A 218 -54.32 9.92 28.96
C ASN A 218 -52.97 9.28 28.62
N ASP A 219 -52.91 8.50 27.54
CA ASP A 219 -51.72 7.82 27.03
C ASP A 219 -50.91 8.66 26.02
N THR A 220 -51.17 9.97 25.93
CA THR A 220 -50.50 10.87 24.98
C THR A 220 -49.69 11.93 25.70
N VAL A 221 -48.43 12.06 25.31
CA VAL A 221 -47.46 13.00 25.87
C VAL A 221 -47.13 14.06 24.84
N TYR A 222 -47.36 15.32 25.20
CA TYR A 222 -47.06 16.50 24.39
C TYR A 222 -45.85 17.20 24.98
N ILE A 223 -44.82 17.42 24.16
CA ILE A 223 -43.54 17.99 24.58
C ILE A 223 -43.28 19.23 23.74
N ALA A 224 -43.44 20.41 24.34
CA ALA A 224 -43.07 21.67 23.68
C ALA A 224 -41.56 21.92 23.83
N SER A 225 -40.94 22.16 22.69
CA SER A 225 -39.53 22.54 22.53
C SER A 225 -39.43 23.90 21.81
N TYR A 226 -38.22 24.42 21.65
CA TYR A 226 -38.00 25.66 20.87
C TYR A 226 -38.41 25.53 19.39
N THR A 227 -38.48 24.32 18.84
CA THR A 227 -38.77 24.07 17.42
C THR A 227 -40.22 23.72 17.14
N GLY A 228 -41.00 23.37 18.17
CA GLY A 228 -42.35 22.83 18.01
C GLY A 228 -42.82 21.96 19.16
N ILE A 229 -43.95 21.28 18.96
CA ILE A 229 -44.53 20.30 19.88
C ILE A 229 -44.35 18.90 19.31
N ASP A 230 -43.60 18.05 20.00
CA ASP A 230 -43.55 16.61 19.73
C ASP A 230 -44.71 15.90 20.46
N VAL A 231 -45.41 15.02 19.76
CA VAL A 231 -46.52 14.24 20.31
C VAL A 231 -46.16 12.76 20.29
N LEU A 232 -46.10 12.16 21.47
CA LEU A 232 -45.75 10.75 21.67
C LEU A 232 -46.97 10.00 22.23
N HIS A 233 -47.17 8.77 21.78
CA HIS A 233 -48.10 7.84 22.39
C HIS A 233 -47.33 6.87 23.28
N TYR A 234 -47.84 6.64 24.49
CA TYR A 234 -47.29 5.69 25.44
C TYR A 234 -48.22 4.48 25.55
N SER A 235 -47.73 3.30 25.18
CA SER A 235 -48.49 2.05 25.33
C SER A 235 -47.55 0.90 25.62
N LYS A 236 -47.94 -0.01 26.53
CA LYS A 236 -47.17 -1.21 26.90
C LYS A 236 -45.71 -0.90 27.24
N ASN A 237 -45.47 0.15 28.03
CA ASN A 237 -44.13 0.65 28.41
C ASN A 237 -43.23 1.07 27.23
N THR A 238 -43.82 1.38 26.09
CA THR A 238 -43.08 1.85 24.90
C THR A 238 -43.65 3.17 24.40
N PHE A 239 -42.75 4.06 23.98
CA PHE A 239 -43.10 5.32 23.35
C PHE A 239 -43.04 5.17 21.84
N THR A 240 -44.07 5.66 21.15
CA THR A 240 -44.06 5.84 19.70
C THR A 240 -44.32 7.30 19.39
N LYS A 241 -43.53 7.88 18.48
CA LYS A 241 -43.79 9.24 18.02
C LYS A 241 -44.99 9.22 17.08
N ILE A 242 -46.02 10.01 17.39
CA ILE A 242 -47.20 10.15 16.55
C ILE A 242 -46.91 11.18 15.45
N TYR A 243 -46.50 12.39 15.83
CA TYR A 243 -46.16 13.49 14.92
C TYR A 243 -45.40 14.60 15.66
N SER A 244 -44.94 15.62 14.93
CA SER A 244 -44.43 16.88 15.49
C SER A 244 -45.10 18.06 14.79
N LEU A 245 -45.52 19.05 15.57
CA LEU A 245 -46.04 20.32 15.08
C LEU A 245 -44.93 21.35 15.15
N ASN A 246 -44.38 21.71 14.00
CA ASN A 246 -43.14 22.48 13.93
C ASN A 246 -43.33 23.87 13.33
N GLY A 247 -42.44 24.78 13.69
CA GLY A 247 -42.37 26.14 13.17
C GLY A 247 -42.31 26.25 11.64
N SER A 248 -41.78 25.23 10.97
CA SER A 248 -41.70 25.16 9.50
C SER A 248 -43.06 24.93 8.84
N ILE A 249 -44.02 24.35 9.56
CA ILE A 249 -45.39 24.15 9.06
C ILE A 249 -46.21 25.40 9.37
N HIS A 250 -46.17 25.84 10.63
CA HIS A 250 -46.77 27.10 11.06
C HIS A 250 -45.86 27.82 12.04
N SER A 251 -45.56 29.10 11.77
CA SER A 251 -44.62 29.90 12.57
C SER A 251 -45.04 30.05 14.04
N CYS A 252 -46.32 29.86 14.36
CA CYS A 252 -46.84 29.86 15.73
C CYS A 252 -46.28 28.71 16.61
N PHE A 253 -45.66 27.69 16.02
CA PHE A 253 -44.99 26.63 16.77
C PHE A 253 -43.50 26.92 17.06
N GLN A 254 -42.99 28.11 16.72
CA GLN A 254 -41.67 28.55 17.16
C GLN A 254 -41.76 29.25 18.51
N ASP A 255 -40.74 29.04 19.34
CA ASP A 255 -40.57 29.74 20.63
C ASP A 255 -41.78 29.66 21.58
N ILE A 256 -42.45 28.51 21.62
CA ILE A 256 -43.54 28.22 22.56
C ILE A 256 -42.99 28.36 23.98
N ASN A 257 -43.61 29.16 24.84
CA ASN A 257 -43.21 29.37 26.23
C ASN A 257 -44.05 28.54 27.20
N ASP A 258 -45.35 28.42 26.91
CA ASP A 258 -46.27 27.51 27.60
C ASP A 258 -47.37 27.08 26.62
N PHE A 259 -48.04 25.97 26.92
CA PHE A 259 -49.22 25.55 26.18
C PHE A 259 -50.19 24.80 27.08
N ILE A 260 -51.46 24.84 26.71
CA ILE A 260 -52.52 24.04 27.35
C ILE A 260 -53.33 23.34 26.27
N ILE A 261 -53.86 22.17 26.63
CA ILE A 261 -54.72 21.38 25.77
C ILE A 261 -56.07 21.26 26.45
N THR A 262 -57.11 21.80 25.82
CA THR A 262 -58.50 21.61 26.24
C THR A 262 -59.21 20.63 25.31
N GLU A 263 -60.49 20.35 25.59
CA GLU A 263 -61.30 19.56 24.67
C GLU A 263 -61.52 20.27 23.33
N LYS A 264 -61.44 21.61 23.30
CA LYS A 264 -61.82 22.43 22.14
C LYS A 264 -60.62 22.99 21.38
N ALA A 265 -59.51 23.24 22.07
CA ALA A 265 -58.36 23.89 21.46
C ALA A 265 -57.03 23.49 22.09
N LEU A 266 -55.98 23.55 21.27
CA LEU A 266 -54.60 23.67 21.70
C LEU A 266 -54.28 25.17 21.74
N VAL A 267 -53.93 25.69 22.92
CA VAL A 267 -53.61 27.11 23.12
C VAL A 267 -52.12 27.24 23.37
N LEU A 268 -51.45 28.07 22.55
CA LEU A 268 -50.00 28.27 22.60
C LEU A 268 -49.69 29.68 23.06
N ALA A 269 -48.86 29.83 24.09
CA ALA A 269 -48.26 31.11 24.46
C ALA A 269 -46.85 31.17 23.86
N THR A 270 -46.61 32.13 22.96
CA THR A 270 -45.33 32.28 22.24
C THR A 270 -44.75 33.67 22.46
N ASN A 271 -43.52 33.91 21.99
CA ASN A 271 -42.93 35.25 21.97
C ASN A 271 -43.71 36.25 21.10
N SER A 272 -44.50 35.77 20.13
CA SER A 272 -45.27 36.59 19.19
C SER A 272 -46.73 36.79 19.61
N GLY A 273 -47.15 36.17 20.72
CA GLY A 273 -48.52 36.25 21.23
C GLY A 273 -49.15 34.88 21.50
N ILE A 274 -50.47 34.88 21.65
CA ILE A 274 -51.27 33.69 22.00
C ILE A 274 -51.99 33.18 20.74
N TYR A 275 -51.83 31.90 20.45
CA TYR A 275 -52.50 31.24 19.33
C TYR A 275 -53.53 30.24 19.83
N PHE A 276 -54.70 30.23 19.21
CA PHE A 276 -55.77 29.27 19.46
C PHE A 276 -55.90 28.35 18.26
N TRP A 277 -55.63 27.06 18.45
CA TRP A 277 -55.77 26.04 17.41
C TRP A 277 -56.98 25.15 17.69
N THR A 278 -58.06 25.36 16.95
CA THR A 278 -59.26 24.50 17.00
C THR A 278 -59.09 23.28 16.10
N ASN A 279 -59.74 22.16 16.43
CA ASN A 279 -59.65 20.89 15.69
C ASN A 279 -58.22 20.30 15.59
N TYR A 280 -57.41 20.44 16.66
CA TYR A 280 -56.05 19.90 16.69
C TYR A 280 -56.00 18.36 16.52
N ASP A 281 -57.08 17.65 16.82
CA ASP A 281 -57.17 16.18 16.65
C ASP A 281 -57.10 15.75 15.17
N GLN A 282 -57.48 16.61 14.21
CA GLN A 282 -57.41 16.31 12.78
C GLN A 282 -55.97 16.31 12.22
N LEU A 283 -54.99 16.77 12.99
CA LEU A 283 -53.56 16.75 12.62
C LEU A 283 -52.99 15.31 12.54
N THR A 284 -53.79 14.30 12.86
CA THR A 284 -53.42 12.87 12.89
C THR A 284 -53.32 12.21 11.51
N GLN A 285 -53.89 12.78 10.44
CA GLN A 285 -53.73 12.24 9.08
C GLN A 285 -52.41 12.70 8.45
N VAL A 286 -51.30 12.08 8.86
CA VAL A 286 -49.97 12.37 8.33
C VAL A 286 -49.73 11.59 7.05
N SER A 287 -49.52 12.28 5.92
CA SER A 287 -49.00 11.63 4.71
C SER A 287 -47.50 11.43 4.84
N LEU A 288 -47.06 10.16 4.81
CA LEU A 288 -45.64 9.86 4.73
C LEU A 288 -45.15 10.10 3.30
N PRO A 289 -44.03 10.80 3.10
CA PRO A 289 -43.51 11.08 1.77
C PRO A 289 -43.11 9.76 1.10
N ARG A 290 -43.58 9.55 -0.12
CA ARG A 290 -43.05 8.51 -1.00
C ARG A 290 -41.79 9.06 -1.66
N ILE A 291 -40.69 8.32 -1.49
CA ILE A 291 -39.43 8.59 -2.18
C ILE A 291 -39.35 7.72 -3.44
N SER A 292 -38.77 8.29 -4.49
CA SER A 292 -38.40 7.59 -5.72
C SER A 292 -36.94 7.90 -6.09
N ILE A 293 -36.20 6.88 -6.49
CA ILE A 293 -34.89 7.03 -7.12
C ILE A 293 -35.15 7.34 -8.59
N THR A 294 -34.89 8.59 -8.99
CA THR A 294 -35.27 9.09 -10.31
C THR A 294 -34.20 8.89 -11.36
N ASN A 295 -32.96 9.22 -11.04
CA ASN A 295 -31.85 9.16 -11.98
C ASN A 295 -30.58 8.73 -11.24
N ILE A 296 -29.71 7.99 -11.93
CA ILE A 296 -28.40 7.60 -11.42
C ILE A 296 -27.39 8.05 -12.47
N PHE A 297 -26.35 8.76 -12.05
CA PHE A 297 -25.28 9.21 -12.91
C PHE A 297 -23.97 8.52 -12.53
N GLN A 298 -23.22 8.13 -13.55
CA GLN A 298 -21.83 7.75 -13.42
C GLN A 298 -20.99 8.85 -14.04
N ASN A 299 -20.26 9.57 -13.17
CA ASN A 299 -19.67 10.87 -13.45
C ASN A 299 -20.75 11.85 -13.93
N GLU A 300 -20.86 12.06 -15.25
CA GLU A 300 -21.84 12.97 -15.87
C GLU A 300 -22.84 12.21 -16.78
N ASN A 301 -22.65 10.90 -16.98
CA ASN A 301 -23.48 10.10 -17.86
C ASN A 301 -24.59 9.41 -17.08
N GLU A 302 -25.82 9.51 -17.56
CA GLU A 302 -26.97 8.86 -16.96
C GLU A 302 -26.96 7.34 -17.18
N ILE A 303 -27.29 6.59 -16.13
CA ILE A 303 -27.49 5.15 -16.14
C ILE A 303 -28.95 4.87 -15.81
N PHE A 304 -29.60 4.09 -16.68
CA PHE A 304 -30.93 3.57 -16.39
C PHE A 304 -30.80 2.26 -15.60
N PRO A 305 -31.32 2.19 -14.36
CA PRO A 305 -31.32 0.95 -13.59
C PRO A 305 -32.21 -0.10 -14.26
N SER A 306 -31.80 -1.37 -14.20
CA SER A 306 -32.60 -2.51 -14.68
C SER A 306 -32.91 -3.41 -13.48
N ASN A 307 -34.18 -3.77 -13.29
CA ASN A 307 -34.63 -4.64 -12.19
C ASN A 307 -34.08 -4.24 -10.79
N ASN A 308 -34.17 -2.96 -10.42
CA ASN A 308 -33.68 -2.43 -9.13
C ASN A 308 -32.20 -2.71 -8.85
N ASN A 309 -31.39 -2.85 -9.89
CA ASN A 309 -29.95 -2.87 -9.78
C ASN A 309 -29.29 -1.99 -10.84
N PHE A 310 -28.06 -1.58 -10.56
CA PHE A 310 -27.18 -1.02 -11.56
C PHE A 310 -25.74 -1.46 -11.31
N THR A 311 -24.98 -1.56 -12.40
CA THR A 311 -23.57 -1.94 -12.35
C THR A 311 -22.73 -0.76 -12.79
N SER A 312 -21.72 -0.41 -12.00
CA SER A 312 -20.69 0.56 -12.37
C SER A 312 -19.30 -0.07 -12.34
N VAL A 313 -18.32 0.64 -12.91
CA VAL A 313 -16.91 0.25 -12.92
C VAL A 313 -16.16 1.07 -11.87
N TYR A 314 -15.22 0.43 -11.17
CA TYR A 314 -14.34 1.09 -10.21
C TYR A 314 -13.70 2.38 -10.78
N GLY A 315 -13.62 3.41 -9.94
CA GLY A 315 -12.96 4.69 -10.26
C GLY A 315 -13.90 5.80 -10.76
N ASN A 316 -15.19 5.51 -10.95
CA ASN A 316 -16.18 6.52 -11.29
C ASN A 316 -16.87 7.09 -10.05
N ASN A 317 -17.26 8.36 -10.12
CA ASN A 317 -18.18 8.96 -9.16
C ASN A 317 -19.60 8.51 -9.47
N ILE A 318 -20.40 8.28 -8.44
CA ILE A 318 -21.80 7.88 -8.58
C ILE A 318 -22.66 8.93 -7.90
N SER A 319 -23.63 9.47 -8.64
CA SER A 319 -24.62 10.41 -8.11
C SER A 319 -26.00 9.79 -8.23
N VAL A 320 -26.70 9.65 -7.12
CA VAL A 320 -28.07 9.12 -7.07
C VAL A 320 -29.01 10.29 -6.80
N ILE A 321 -29.91 10.56 -7.74
CA ILE A 321 -30.94 11.60 -7.59
C ILE A 321 -32.23 10.97 -7.10
N CYS A 322 -32.57 11.30 -5.86
CA CYS A 322 -33.81 10.92 -5.20
C CYS A 322 -34.77 12.10 -5.19
N LYS A 323 -36.05 11.84 -5.48
CA LYS A 323 -37.12 12.82 -5.31
C LYS A 323 -38.13 12.28 -4.30
N ALA A 324 -38.56 13.16 -3.41
CA ALA A 324 -39.65 12.88 -2.49
C ALA A 324 -40.73 13.91 -2.76
N ILE A 325 -41.99 13.47 -2.82
CA ILE A 325 -43.12 14.37 -3.02
C ILE A 325 -43.59 14.82 -1.64
N SER A 326 -43.44 16.12 -1.37
CA SER A 326 -44.09 16.83 -0.27
C SER A 326 -44.88 18.00 -0.88
N PHE A 327 -46.09 18.21 -0.38
CA PHE A 327 -47.01 19.25 -0.90
C PHE A 327 -46.71 20.64 -0.33
N ASN A 328 -45.67 20.76 0.50
CA ASN A 328 -45.34 21.99 1.21
C ASN A 328 -43.91 22.43 0.85
N ASN A 329 -43.66 23.74 0.81
CA ASN A 329 -42.45 24.34 0.24
C ASN A 329 -41.18 24.18 1.11
N ASN A 330 -41.17 23.24 2.06
CA ASN A 330 -40.08 23.04 3.00
C ASN A 330 -38.95 22.20 2.39
N LYS A 331 -37.71 22.47 2.80
CA LYS A 331 -36.54 21.65 2.43
C LYS A 331 -36.70 20.24 2.98
N ILE A 332 -36.82 19.25 2.10
CA ILE A 332 -36.91 17.83 2.47
C ILE A 332 -35.55 17.34 2.97
N THR A 333 -35.55 16.61 4.08
CA THR A 333 -34.36 15.91 4.58
C THR A 333 -34.40 14.45 4.16
N TYR A 334 -33.30 13.97 3.63
CA TYR A 334 -33.08 12.60 3.18
C TYR A 334 -32.16 11.89 4.16
N ALA A 335 -32.47 10.64 4.50
CA ALA A 335 -31.55 9.73 5.18
C ALA A 335 -31.18 8.60 4.22
N TYR A 336 -29.89 8.28 4.12
CA TYR A 336 -29.39 7.23 3.23
C TYR A 336 -28.26 6.41 3.85
N ARG A 337 -28.11 5.16 3.39
CA ARG A 337 -27.02 4.25 3.76
C ARG A 337 -26.73 3.24 2.65
N LEU A 338 -25.51 2.71 2.62
CA LEU A 338 -25.07 1.74 1.59
C LEU A 338 -25.22 0.27 2.02
N GLN A 339 -25.47 0.04 3.32
CA GLN A 339 -25.68 -1.29 3.91
C GLN A 339 -26.71 -1.20 5.04
N LYS A 340 -27.43 -2.29 5.30
CA LYS A 340 -28.53 -2.35 6.28
C LYS A 340 -28.08 -2.13 7.73
N ASP A 341 -26.85 -2.46 8.07
CA ASP A 341 -26.31 -2.33 9.42
C ASP A 341 -25.48 -1.05 9.62
N ALA A 342 -25.31 -0.26 8.57
CA ALA A 342 -24.59 1.01 8.64
C ALA A 342 -25.46 2.12 9.26
N ALA A 343 -24.80 3.08 9.91
CA ALA A 343 -25.43 4.30 10.38
C ALA A 343 -26.01 5.12 9.21
N TRP A 344 -27.13 5.80 9.47
CA TRP A 344 -27.77 6.67 8.49
C TRP A 344 -26.98 7.96 8.31
N ASN A 345 -26.75 8.34 7.05
CA ASN A 345 -26.24 9.66 6.68
C ASN A 345 -27.41 10.57 6.29
N PHE A 346 -27.31 11.87 6.59
CA PHE A 346 -28.39 12.82 6.33
C PHE A 346 -27.98 13.85 5.27
N SER A 347 -28.91 14.23 4.40
CA SER A 347 -28.73 15.24 3.36
C SER A 347 -29.97 16.11 3.23
N SER A 348 -29.80 17.41 3.03
CA SER A 348 -30.90 18.34 2.67
C SER A 348 -31.14 18.42 1.16
N SER A 349 -30.38 17.65 0.38
CA SER A 349 -30.47 17.56 -1.08
C SER A 349 -30.76 16.12 -1.48
N GLY A 350 -31.68 15.95 -2.43
CA GLY A 350 -31.96 14.66 -3.06
C GLY A 350 -30.84 14.17 -3.98
N ASN A 351 -29.81 14.98 -4.25
CA ASN A 351 -28.64 14.57 -5.02
C ASN A 351 -27.55 14.02 -4.07
N LEU A 352 -27.38 12.70 -4.06
CA LEU A 352 -26.49 11.97 -3.17
C LEU A 352 -25.25 11.50 -3.93
N ASN A 353 -24.08 12.01 -3.52
CA ASN A 353 -22.81 11.80 -4.25
C ASN A 353 -21.89 10.82 -3.52
N PHE A 354 -21.43 9.80 -4.24
CA PHE A 354 -20.47 8.80 -3.79
C PHE A 354 -19.20 8.91 -4.63
N ALA A 355 -18.14 9.45 -4.02
CA ALA A 355 -16.85 9.60 -4.68
C ALA A 355 -16.12 8.25 -4.72
N LYS A 356 -15.97 7.70 -5.93
CA LYS A 356 -15.17 6.48 -6.22
C LYS A 356 -15.35 5.36 -5.19
N PRO A 357 -16.57 4.79 -5.05
CA PRO A 357 -16.81 3.72 -4.10
C PRO A 357 -15.93 2.50 -4.41
N GLU A 358 -15.54 1.77 -3.35
CA GLU A 358 -14.73 0.56 -3.45
C GLU A 358 -15.48 -0.56 -4.18
N PRO A 359 -14.79 -1.50 -4.85
CA PRO A 359 -15.42 -2.64 -5.49
C PRO A 359 -16.21 -3.50 -4.50
N GLY A 360 -17.45 -3.84 -4.85
CA GLY A 360 -18.35 -4.58 -3.97
C GLY A 360 -19.80 -4.48 -4.38
N GLU A 361 -20.65 -5.17 -3.63
CA GLU A 361 -22.11 -5.13 -3.75
C GLU A 361 -22.67 -4.33 -2.57
N TYR A 362 -23.49 -3.33 -2.87
CA TYR A 362 -24.08 -2.42 -1.89
C TYR A 362 -25.60 -2.43 -2.02
N ASN A 363 -26.29 -2.47 -0.89
CA ASN A 363 -27.74 -2.30 -0.82
C ASN A 363 -28.01 -0.86 -0.40
N PHE A 364 -28.03 0.02 -1.38
CA PHE A 364 -28.30 1.43 -1.15
C PHE A 364 -29.77 1.59 -0.74
N GLU A 365 -29.98 2.22 0.41
CA GLU A 365 -31.29 2.48 0.99
C GLU A 365 -31.43 3.98 1.25
N VAL A 366 -32.59 4.53 0.90
CA VAL A 366 -32.90 5.95 1.09
C VAL A 366 -34.34 6.12 1.57
N LYS A 367 -34.55 7.09 2.45
CA LYS A 367 -35.86 7.51 2.94
C LYS A 367 -35.91 9.02 3.12
N ALA A 368 -37.11 9.57 3.06
CA ALA A 368 -37.35 11.00 3.26
C ALA A 368 -38.06 11.28 4.58
N LEU A 369 -37.76 12.42 5.18
CA LEU A 369 -38.43 12.93 6.36
C LEU A 369 -39.68 13.71 5.94
N SER A 370 -40.83 13.40 6.55
CA SER A 370 -42.07 14.12 6.38
C SER A 370 -42.02 15.48 7.08
N GLU A 371 -42.98 16.35 6.76
CA GLU A 371 -43.16 17.66 7.41
C GLU A 371 -43.33 17.54 8.93
N ASN A 372 -43.90 16.42 9.40
CA ASN A 372 -44.18 16.16 10.82
C ASN A 372 -43.02 15.42 11.52
N ASN A 373 -41.81 15.43 10.95
CA ASN A 373 -40.64 14.68 11.38
C ASN A 373 -40.87 13.16 11.54
N LEU A 374 -41.64 12.56 10.63
CA LEU A 374 -41.76 11.10 10.53
C LEU A 374 -41.04 10.60 9.30
N TRP A 375 -40.30 9.51 9.42
CA TRP A 375 -39.63 8.89 8.29
C TRP A 375 -40.63 8.11 7.44
N GLY A 376 -40.63 8.37 6.13
CA GLY A 376 -41.38 7.57 5.16
C GLY A 376 -40.78 6.18 4.95
N GLU A 377 -41.46 5.37 4.13
CA GLU A 377 -40.94 4.07 3.70
C GLU A 377 -39.62 4.25 2.95
N SER A 378 -38.73 3.26 3.12
CA SER A 378 -37.41 3.29 2.50
C SER A 378 -37.47 2.64 1.11
N GLU A 379 -36.73 3.20 0.17
CA GLU A 379 -36.54 2.66 -1.16
C GLU A 379 -35.12 2.12 -1.28
N THR A 380 -34.98 0.98 -1.95
CA THR A 380 -33.72 0.25 -2.02
C THR A 380 -33.34 -0.06 -3.47
N ILE A 381 -32.06 0.13 -3.79
CA ILE A 381 -31.47 -0.30 -5.06
C ILE A 381 -30.12 -1.00 -4.83
N THR A 382 -29.86 -2.05 -5.61
CA THR A 382 -28.59 -2.78 -5.53
C THR A 382 -27.55 -2.12 -6.43
N MET A 383 -26.43 -1.70 -5.86
CA MET A 383 -25.30 -1.08 -6.55
C MET A 383 -24.13 -2.06 -6.61
N ILE A 384 -23.71 -2.45 -7.82
CA ILE A 384 -22.60 -3.38 -8.04
C ILE A 384 -21.42 -2.63 -8.64
N ILE A 385 -20.31 -2.53 -7.90
CA ILE A 385 -19.07 -1.89 -8.36
C ILE A 385 -18.07 -2.97 -8.78
N LYS A 386 -17.86 -3.10 -10.10
CA LYS A 386 -16.91 -4.09 -10.66
C LYS A 386 -15.46 -3.71 -10.33
N ALA A 387 -14.71 -4.68 -9.82
CA ALA A 387 -13.27 -4.54 -9.61
C ALA A 387 -12.51 -4.34 -10.94
N PRO A 388 -11.44 -3.53 -10.95
CA PRO A 388 -10.68 -3.24 -12.17
C PRO A 388 -9.99 -4.50 -12.72
N PHE A 389 -9.72 -4.50 -14.04
CA PHE A 389 -9.21 -5.68 -14.74
C PHE A 389 -7.87 -6.19 -14.17
N TRP A 390 -7.00 -5.32 -13.67
CA TRP A 390 -5.70 -5.70 -13.08
C TRP A 390 -5.81 -6.38 -11.70
N LYS A 391 -6.97 -6.32 -11.03
CA LYS A 391 -7.24 -7.11 -9.81
C LYS A 391 -7.89 -8.46 -10.13
N GLN A 392 -8.28 -8.71 -11.39
CA GLN A 392 -8.91 -9.96 -11.78
C GLN A 392 -7.87 -11.10 -11.89
N PRO A 393 -8.21 -12.33 -11.47
CA PRO A 393 -7.26 -13.43 -11.40
C PRO A 393 -6.65 -13.81 -12.76
N TRP A 394 -7.41 -13.68 -13.85
CA TRP A 394 -6.92 -13.97 -15.20
C TRP A 394 -5.73 -13.08 -15.61
N PHE A 395 -5.73 -11.80 -15.20
CA PHE A 395 -4.67 -10.86 -15.55
C PHE A 395 -3.36 -11.25 -14.86
N ASN A 396 -3.44 -11.62 -13.58
CA ASN A 396 -2.29 -12.11 -12.82
C ASN A 396 -1.71 -13.39 -13.43
N ILE A 397 -2.55 -14.32 -13.93
CA ILE A 397 -2.10 -15.53 -14.62
C ILE A 397 -1.32 -15.18 -15.89
N ILE A 398 -1.81 -14.22 -16.70
CA ILE A 398 -1.11 -13.78 -17.92
C ILE A 398 0.26 -13.18 -17.58
N VAL A 399 0.34 -12.34 -16.54
CA VAL A 399 1.61 -11.74 -16.10
C VAL A 399 2.61 -12.83 -15.68
N ILE A 400 2.17 -13.83 -14.92
CA ILE A 400 3.01 -14.97 -14.52
C ILE A 400 3.52 -15.74 -15.75
N LEU A 401 2.63 -16.02 -16.72
CA LEU A 401 3.01 -16.72 -17.96
C LEU A 401 4.04 -15.92 -18.77
N LEU A 402 3.90 -14.60 -18.87
CA LEU A 402 4.87 -13.75 -19.56
C LEU A 402 6.24 -13.76 -18.87
N VAL A 403 6.28 -13.72 -17.54
CA VAL A 403 7.54 -13.81 -16.77
C VAL A 403 8.21 -15.18 -16.97
N CYS A 404 7.46 -16.27 -16.88
CA CYS A 404 7.97 -17.62 -17.13
C CYS A 404 8.47 -17.78 -18.59
N GLY A 405 7.75 -17.22 -19.55
CA GLY A 405 8.16 -17.19 -20.96
C GLY A 405 9.47 -16.45 -21.16
N PHE A 406 9.63 -15.27 -20.55
CA PHE A 406 10.87 -14.50 -20.62
C PHE A 406 12.06 -15.24 -19.99
N LEU A 407 11.88 -15.84 -18.81
CA LEU A 407 12.93 -16.62 -18.14
C LEU A 407 13.36 -17.84 -18.96
N SER A 408 12.40 -18.56 -19.55
CA SER A 408 12.71 -19.72 -20.39
C SER A 408 13.44 -19.31 -21.69
N ALA A 409 13.06 -18.20 -22.32
CA ALA A 409 13.78 -17.66 -23.48
C ALA A 409 15.23 -17.29 -23.13
N CYS A 410 15.47 -16.65 -21.98
CA CYS A 410 16.82 -16.34 -21.50
C CYS A 410 17.65 -17.61 -21.26
N ALA A 411 17.06 -18.64 -20.65
CA ALA A 411 17.72 -19.92 -20.42
C ALA A 411 18.09 -20.62 -21.74
N ILE A 412 17.18 -20.67 -22.72
CA ILE A 412 17.42 -21.25 -24.05
C ILE A 412 18.55 -20.50 -24.76
N TYR A 413 18.53 -19.16 -24.72
CA TYR A 413 19.58 -18.32 -25.29
C TYR A 413 20.95 -18.63 -24.67
N TYR A 414 21.02 -18.72 -23.33
CA TYR A 414 22.23 -19.04 -22.59
C TYR A 414 22.80 -20.43 -22.95
N ILE A 415 21.95 -21.46 -23.01
CA ILE A 415 22.35 -22.82 -23.38
C ILE A 415 22.92 -22.86 -24.81
N ASN A 416 22.27 -22.18 -25.76
CA ASN A 416 22.73 -22.13 -27.15
C ASN A 416 24.06 -21.39 -27.30
N PHE A 417 24.28 -20.33 -26.51
CA PHE A 417 25.56 -19.63 -26.47
C PHE A 417 26.70 -20.56 -26.02
N GLN A 418 26.48 -21.36 -24.96
CA GLN A 418 27.47 -22.30 -24.46
C GLN A 418 27.78 -23.42 -25.48
N ARG A 419 26.77 -23.95 -26.17
CA ARG A 419 26.95 -24.97 -27.22
C ARG A 419 27.85 -24.46 -28.37
N LYS A 420 27.64 -23.23 -28.83
CA LYS A 420 28.49 -22.62 -29.87
C LYS A 420 29.96 -22.52 -29.44
N LYS A 421 30.20 -22.18 -28.18
CA LYS A 421 31.57 -22.10 -27.63
C LYS A 421 32.24 -23.47 -27.59
N GLN A 422 31.52 -24.52 -27.19
CA GLN A 422 32.04 -25.89 -27.16
C GLN A 422 32.42 -26.40 -28.56
N LEU A 423 31.58 -26.17 -29.56
CA LEU A 423 31.85 -26.56 -30.95
C LEU A 423 33.14 -25.92 -31.49
N LYS A 424 33.33 -24.61 -31.25
CA LYS A 424 34.54 -23.90 -31.68
C LYS A 424 35.82 -24.44 -31.05
N ASN A 425 35.76 -24.86 -29.78
CA ASN A 425 36.91 -25.47 -29.11
C ASN A 425 37.26 -26.85 -29.69
N LEU A 426 36.25 -27.66 -30.02
CA LEU A 426 36.46 -28.96 -30.66
C LEU A 426 37.10 -28.82 -32.05
N GLU A 427 36.64 -27.86 -32.85
CA GLU A 427 37.23 -27.57 -34.17
C GLU A 427 38.72 -27.21 -34.07
N LEU A 428 39.08 -26.39 -33.08
CA LEU A 428 40.48 -26.00 -32.84
C LEU A 428 41.35 -27.21 -32.46
N GLN A 429 40.85 -28.08 -31.58
CA GLN A 429 41.56 -29.30 -31.18
C GLN A 429 41.81 -30.22 -32.38
N ASN A 430 40.80 -30.47 -33.21
CA ASN A 430 40.94 -31.28 -34.43
C ASN A 430 41.98 -30.69 -35.39
N LYS A 431 42.03 -29.35 -35.51
CA LYS A 431 43.02 -28.70 -36.38
C LYS A 431 44.45 -28.91 -35.91
N ILE A 432 44.68 -28.91 -34.59
CA ILE A 432 46.00 -29.17 -34.00
C ILE A 432 46.46 -30.60 -34.31
N VAL A 433 45.61 -31.59 -34.03
CA VAL A 433 45.91 -33.02 -34.29
C VAL A 433 46.27 -33.25 -35.76
N PHE A 434 45.52 -32.65 -36.68
CA PHE A 434 45.79 -32.75 -38.11
C PHE A 434 47.16 -32.18 -38.51
N LEU A 435 47.58 -31.05 -37.92
CA LEU A 435 48.87 -30.45 -38.20
C LEU A 435 50.03 -31.30 -37.65
N GLU A 436 49.86 -31.91 -36.47
CA GLU A 436 50.85 -32.83 -35.90
C GLU A 436 51.07 -34.04 -36.82
N GLN A 437 49.99 -34.63 -37.35
CA GLN A 437 50.07 -35.74 -38.29
C GLN A 437 50.83 -35.38 -39.59
N GLN A 438 50.56 -34.20 -40.16
CA GLN A 438 51.28 -33.73 -41.36
C GLN A 438 52.77 -33.54 -41.11
N SER A 439 53.15 -32.99 -39.93
CA SER A 439 54.56 -32.82 -39.57
C SER A 439 55.29 -34.16 -39.50
N MET A 440 54.68 -35.18 -38.88
CA MET A 440 55.28 -36.52 -38.79
C MET A 440 55.52 -37.15 -40.17
N GLN A 441 54.58 -36.99 -41.11
CA GLN A 441 54.70 -37.57 -42.45
C GLN A 441 55.83 -36.93 -43.27
N ALA A 442 56.05 -35.62 -43.13
CA ALA A 442 57.10 -34.92 -43.87
C ALA A 442 58.53 -35.29 -43.45
N MET A 443 58.70 -35.92 -42.27
CA MET A 443 60.02 -36.22 -41.69
C MET A 443 60.67 -37.50 -42.26
N MET A 444 59.93 -38.37 -42.96
CA MET A 444 60.50 -39.49 -43.71
C MET A 444 60.88 -39.04 -45.12
N ASN A 445 62.11 -38.55 -45.34
CA ASN A 445 62.58 -38.11 -46.67
C ASN A 445 62.64 -39.32 -47.66
N PRO A 446 61.67 -39.51 -48.57
CA PRO A 446 61.60 -40.71 -49.39
C PRO A 446 62.77 -40.79 -50.37
N HIS A 447 63.27 -39.62 -50.79
CA HIS A 447 64.37 -39.50 -51.74
C HIS A 447 65.70 -39.99 -51.15
N PHE A 448 65.97 -39.74 -49.87
CA PHE A 448 67.15 -40.27 -49.18
C PHE A 448 67.13 -41.81 -49.12
N ILE A 449 65.96 -42.41 -48.86
CA ILE A 449 65.79 -43.86 -48.84
C ILE A 449 66.04 -44.46 -50.23
N PHE A 450 65.45 -43.88 -51.28
CA PHE A 450 65.67 -44.33 -52.66
C PHE A 450 67.15 -44.21 -53.09
N ASN A 451 67.82 -43.09 -52.77
CA ASN A 451 69.22 -42.89 -53.13
C ASN A 451 70.16 -43.84 -52.40
N SER A 452 69.89 -44.13 -51.12
CA SER A 452 70.69 -45.06 -50.34
C SER A 452 70.54 -46.50 -50.84
N LEU A 453 69.34 -46.88 -51.33
CA LEU A 453 69.11 -48.18 -51.98
C LEU A 453 69.88 -48.30 -53.30
N ASN A 454 69.98 -47.24 -54.10
CA ASN A 454 70.78 -47.23 -55.32
C ASN A 454 72.28 -47.42 -55.03
N SER A 455 72.80 -46.85 -53.94
CA SER A 455 74.20 -47.05 -53.54
C SER A 455 74.49 -48.48 -53.11
N VAL A 456 73.54 -49.15 -52.44
CA VAL A 456 73.65 -50.59 -52.14
C VAL A 456 73.73 -51.40 -53.43
N GLN A 457 72.94 -51.05 -54.44
CA GLN A 457 72.97 -51.73 -55.75
C GLN A 457 74.34 -51.55 -56.46
N GLN A 458 74.98 -50.39 -56.31
CA GLN A 458 76.30 -50.11 -56.88
C GLN A 458 77.42 -50.91 -56.20
N TYR A 459 77.46 -51.00 -54.87
CA TYR A 459 78.47 -51.81 -54.17
C TYR A 459 78.30 -53.31 -54.45
N LEU A 460 77.07 -53.79 -54.56
CA LEU A 460 76.78 -55.18 -54.98
C LEU A 460 77.27 -55.47 -56.40
N SER A 461 77.24 -54.48 -57.30
CA SER A 461 77.72 -54.62 -58.68
C SER A 461 79.25 -54.63 -58.78
N ASN A 462 79.95 -54.04 -57.80
CA ASN A 462 81.41 -53.95 -57.74
C ASN A 462 82.08 -55.10 -56.95
N ASN A 463 81.32 -56.12 -56.50
CA ASN A 463 81.78 -57.25 -55.68
C ASN A 463 82.46 -56.86 -54.34
N ASP A 464 82.21 -55.65 -53.82
CA ASP A 464 82.79 -55.18 -52.56
C ASP A 464 81.87 -55.55 -51.37
N VAL A 465 81.93 -56.83 -50.99
CA VAL A 465 81.07 -57.42 -49.95
C VAL A 465 81.28 -56.75 -48.59
N GLU A 466 82.51 -56.35 -48.27
CA GLU A 466 82.84 -55.76 -46.97
C GLU A 466 82.27 -54.34 -46.83
N ASN A 467 82.48 -53.47 -47.82
CA ASN A 467 81.92 -52.12 -47.80
C ASN A 467 80.39 -52.14 -47.92
N THR A 468 79.81 -53.08 -48.67
CA THR A 468 78.35 -53.28 -48.74
C THR A 468 77.75 -53.59 -47.35
N ASN A 469 78.30 -54.56 -46.63
CA ASN A 469 77.79 -54.94 -45.30
C ASN A 469 77.97 -53.81 -44.27
N ARG A 470 79.08 -53.07 -44.35
CA ARG A 470 79.34 -51.92 -43.48
C ARG A 470 78.36 -50.77 -43.74
N PHE A 471 78.07 -50.47 -45.01
CA PHE A 471 77.08 -49.48 -45.41
C PHE A 471 75.67 -49.88 -44.95
N LEU A 472 75.23 -51.11 -45.23
CA LEU A 472 73.91 -51.61 -44.84
C LEU A 472 73.68 -51.57 -43.33
N THR A 473 74.70 -51.94 -42.54
CA THR A 473 74.61 -51.91 -41.07
C THR A 473 74.44 -50.48 -40.56
N ARG A 474 75.24 -49.53 -41.06
CA ARG A 474 75.14 -48.11 -40.67
C ARG A 474 73.83 -47.48 -41.14
N PHE A 475 73.39 -47.82 -42.35
CA PHE A 475 72.13 -47.36 -42.92
C PHE A 475 70.92 -47.87 -42.13
N ALA A 476 70.85 -49.18 -41.82
CA ALA A 476 69.79 -49.75 -41.01
C ALA A 476 69.74 -49.13 -39.60
N ARG A 477 70.91 -48.91 -38.99
CA ARG A 477 71.02 -48.20 -37.71
C ARG A 477 70.49 -46.77 -37.79
N LEU A 478 70.80 -46.04 -38.87
CA LEU A 478 70.31 -44.67 -39.09
C LEU A 478 68.78 -44.62 -39.24
N ILE A 479 68.19 -45.53 -40.01
CA ILE A 479 66.73 -45.62 -40.17
C ILE A 479 66.04 -45.94 -38.85
N ARG A 480 66.58 -46.90 -38.09
CA ARG A 480 66.04 -47.26 -36.78
C ARG A 480 66.06 -46.08 -35.80
N LEU A 481 67.21 -45.39 -35.69
CA LEU A 481 67.33 -44.20 -34.83
C LEU A 481 66.36 -43.10 -35.25
N ASN A 482 66.18 -42.87 -36.55
CA ASN A 482 65.22 -41.86 -37.03
C ASN A 482 63.77 -42.21 -36.68
N LEU A 483 63.38 -43.50 -36.74
CA LEU A 483 62.03 -43.93 -36.38
C LEU A 483 61.77 -43.89 -34.87
N GLU A 484 62.76 -44.25 -34.05
CA GLU A 484 62.66 -44.19 -32.58
C GLU A 484 62.51 -42.72 -32.13
N THR A 485 63.38 -41.84 -32.62
CA THR A 485 63.40 -40.41 -32.24
C THR A 485 62.24 -39.59 -32.84
N ALA A 486 61.51 -40.11 -33.83
CA ALA A 486 60.34 -39.43 -34.40
C ALA A 486 59.18 -39.29 -33.41
N ARG A 487 59.15 -40.12 -32.36
CA ARG A 487 58.16 -40.05 -31.29
C ARG A 487 58.52 -39.02 -30.21
N ASP A 488 59.80 -38.69 -30.10
CA ASP A 488 60.30 -37.80 -29.07
C ASP A 488 60.28 -36.35 -29.55
N SER A 489 59.89 -35.45 -28.65
CA SER A 489 59.84 -34.01 -28.96
C SER A 489 61.22 -33.35 -28.87
N PHE A 490 62.12 -33.91 -28.05
CA PHE A 490 63.47 -33.42 -27.77
C PHE A 490 64.45 -34.60 -27.64
N LEU A 491 65.71 -34.38 -27.96
CA LEU A 491 66.83 -35.31 -27.68
C LEU A 491 68.04 -34.54 -27.14
N THR A 492 68.99 -35.22 -26.50
CA THR A 492 70.24 -34.60 -26.03
C THR A 492 71.13 -34.15 -27.19
N ILE A 493 72.00 -33.18 -26.95
CA ILE A 493 72.99 -32.74 -27.96
C ILE A 493 73.91 -33.89 -28.34
N GLU A 494 74.32 -34.69 -27.36
CA GLU A 494 75.14 -35.90 -27.54
C GLU A 494 74.49 -36.87 -28.53
N GLU A 495 73.21 -37.20 -28.33
CA GLU A 495 72.47 -38.08 -29.23
C GLU A 495 72.31 -37.49 -30.64
N GLU A 496 72.09 -36.17 -30.77
CA GLU A 496 71.99 -35.53 -32.09
C GLU A 496 73.34 -35.53 -32.80
N MET A 497 74.44 -35.27 -32.10
CA MET A 497 75.79 -35.35 -32.67
C MET A 497 76.09 -36.77 -33.18
N GLN A 498 75.79 -37.80 -32.39
CA GLN A 498 75.96 -39.20 -32.80
C GLN A 498 75.11 -39.56 -34.04
N ARG A 499 73.91 -38.99 -34.14
CA ARG A 499 73.02 -39.18 -35.31
C ARG A 499 73.55 -38.47 -36.55
N LEU A 500 74.00 -37.22 -36.41
CA LEU A 500 74.60 -36.46 -37.50
C LEU A 500 75.89 -37.12 -37.99
N GLU A 501 76.72 -37.62 -37.06
CA GLU A 501 77.93 -38.38 -37.36
C GLU A 501 77.60 -39.64 -38.16
N LEU A 502 76.58 -40.41 -37.73
CA LEU A 502 76.14 -41.59 -38.46
C LEU A 502 75.65 -41.23 -39.86
N TYR A 503 74.83 -40.19 -40.01
CA TYR A 503 74.34 -39.69 -41.30
C TYR A 503 75.49 -39.25 -42.22
N LEU A 504 76.37 -38.38 -41.75
CA LEU A 504 77.53 -37.89 -42.51
C LEU A 504 78.48 -39.01 -42.88
N SER A 505 78.63 -40.02 -42.03
CA SER A 505 79.46 -41.19 -42.34
C SER A 505 78.88 -42.06 -43.46
N VAL A 506 77.55 -42.21 -43.51
CA VAL A 506 76.85 -42.92 -44.60
C VAL A 506 76.98 -42.15 -45.91
N GLU A 507 76.81 -40.83 -45.85
CA GLU A 507 77.00 -39.93 -46.99
C GLU A 507 78.45 -39.91 -47.50
N LYS A 508 79.43 -39.90 -46.59
CA LYS A 508 80.86 -40.00 -46.92
C LYS A 508 81.21 -41.33 -47.58
N MET A 509 80.61 -42.44 -47.15
CA MET A 509 80.79 -43.72 -47.85
C MET A 509 80.31 -43.62 -49.29
N ARG A 510 79.14 -43.00 -49.53
CA ARG A 510 78.56 -42.87 -50.87
C ARG A 510 79.39 -41.99 -51.82
N PHE A 511 80.05 -40.97 -51.30
CA PHE A 511 80.77 -39.97 -52.10
C PHE A 511 82.30 -40.05 -51.97
N GLU A 512 82.80 -41.06 -51.25
CA GLU A 512 84.23 -41.34 -51.06
C GLU A 512 85.02 -40.09 -50.65
N GLU A 513 86.08 -39.76 -51.41
CA GLU A 513 87.00 -38.66 -51.11
C GLU A 513 86.41 -37.27 -51.38
N LYS A 514 85.19 -37.15 -51.94
CA LYS A 514 84.58 -35.84 -52.23
C LYS A 514 84.02 -35.13 -51.00
N LEU A 515 83.72 -35.85 -49.92
CA LEU A 515 83.10 -35.28 -48.72
C LEU A 515 83.98 -35.48 -47.49
N ASN A 516 84.41 -34.36 -46.91
CA ASN A 516 84.98 -34.31 -45.58
C ASN A 516 84.02 -33.60 -44.63
N TYR A 517 84.06 -34.00 -43.37
CA TYR A 517 83.20 -33.38 -42.36
C TYR A 517 83.89 -33.32 -41.00
N THR A 518 83.42 -32.40 -40.16
CA THR A 518 83.88 -32.27 -38.78
C THR A 518 82.71 -31.85 -37.90
N ILE A 519 82.50 -32.59 -36.81
CA ILE A 519 81.54 -32.23 -35.77
C ILE A 519 82.32 -31.88 -34.51
N GLN A 520 82.14 -30.67 -34.00
CA GLN A 520 82.84 -30.15 -32.82
C GLN A 520 81.86 -29.44 -31.88
N HIS A 521 82.25 -29.34 -30.62
CA HIS A 521 81.54 -28.55 -29.64
C HIS A 521 82.51 -27.71 -28.80
N ASP A 522 81.99 -26.67 -28.16
CA ASP A 522 82.71 -25.93 -27.12
C ASP A 522 82.94 -26.84 -25.91
N GLU A 523 84.15 -26.84 -25.35
CA GLU A 523 84.51 -27.66 -24.16
C GLU A 523 83.62 -27.37 -22.95
N LYS A 524 83.02 -26.17 -22.90
CA LYS A 524 82.12 -25.74 -21.83
C LYS A 524 80.66 -26.21 -22.00
N LEU A 525 80.36 -26.93 -23.07
CA LEU A 525 79.02 -27.47 -23.36
C LEU A 525 78.92 -28.92 -22.87
N GLU A 526 78.11 -29.15 -21.83
CA GLU A 526 77.74 -30.51 -21.38
C GLU A 526 76.70 -31.11 -22.34
N THR A 527 77.15 -31.92 -23.29
CA THR A 527 76.32 -32.41 -24.41
C THR A 527 75.24 -33.41 -24.01
N ASP A 528 75.40 -34.06 -22.86
CA ASP A 528 74.48 -35.04 -22.27
C ASP A 528 73.36 -34.40 -21.43
N GLU A 529 73.54 -33.18 -20.93
CA GLU A 529 72.54 -32.49 -20.10
C GLU A 529 71.51 -31.70 -20.92
N TRP A 530 71.95 -31.06 -22.01
CA TRP A 530 71.13 -30.13 -22.76
C TRP A 530 70.42 -30.81 -23.93
N MET A 531 69.15 -30.46 -24.12
CA MET A 531 68.30 -31.01 -25.16
C MET A 531 68.01 -29.99 -26.26
N LEU A 532 67.82 -30.50 -27.48
CA LEU A 532 67.30 -29.74 -28.62
C LEU A 532 66.10 -30.46 -29.26
N PRO A 533 65.21 -29.73 -29.95
CA PRO A 533 64.08 -30.37 -30.61
C PRO A 533 64.57 -31.29 -31.74
N THR A 534 63.95 -32.46 -31.83
CA THR A 534 64.36 -33.53 -32.74
C THR A 534 64.26 -33.12 -34.22
N MET A 535 65.20 -33.60 -35.04
CA MET A 535 65.17 -33.47 -36.51
C MET A 535 65.15 -32.03 -37.05
N ILE A 536 65.85 -31.10 -36.40
CA ILE A 536 66.04 -29.74 -36.92
C ILE A 536 67.30 -29.65 -37.79
N LEU A 537 68.40 -30.31 -37.41
CA LEU A 537 69.71 -30.05 -38.00
C LEU A 537 69.96 -30.80 -39.30
N GLN A 538 69.52 -32.06 -39.36
CA GLN A 538 69.78 -32.95 -40.48
C GLN A 538 69.41 -32.36 -41.86
N PRO A 539 68.26 -31.66 -42.06
CA PRO A 539 67.93 -31.08 -43.37
C PRO A 539 68.90 -29.98 -43.81
N PHE A 540 69.52 -29.26 -42.88
CA PHE A 540 70.52 -28.25 -43.20
C PHE A 540 71.86 -28.89 -43.56
N VAL A 541 72.24 -29.97 -42.88
CA VAL A 541 73.41 -30.80 -43.24
C VAL A 541 73.19 -31.47 -44.61
N GLU A 542 71.99 -31.99 -44.88
CA GLU A 542 71.61 -32.54 -46.19
C GLU A 542 71.78 -31.47 -47.29
N ASN A 543 71.25 -30.26 -47.05
CA ASN A 543 71.38 -29.16 -48.01
C ASN A 543 72.86 -28.78 -48.24
N ALA A 544 73.68 -28.73 -47.18
CA ALA A 544 75.11 -28.43 -47.29
C ALA A 544 75.83 -29.45 -48.18
N ILE A 545 75.52 -30.75 -48.05
CA ILE A 545 76.13 -31.79 -48.89
C ILE A 545 75.63 -31.69 -50.33
N TRP A 546 74.32 -31.80 -50.55
CA TRP A 546 73.76 -31.98 -51.89
C TRP A 546 73.78 -30.71 -52.74
N HIS A 547 73.53 -29.56 -52.13
CA HIS A 547 73.50 -28.28 -52.83
C HIS A 547 74.78 -27.47 -52.70
N GLY A 548 75.54 -27.66 -51.61
CA GLY A 548 76.82 -27.00 -51.39
C GLY A 548 77.99 -27.76 -52.02
N ILE A 549 78.26 -28.98 -51.54
CA ILE A 549 79.47 -29.75 -51.87
C ILE A 549 79.36 -30.53 -53.18
N MET A 550 78.27 -31.27 -53.41
CA MET A 550 78.14 -32.16 -54.58
C MET A 550 78.29 -31.49 -55.96
N PRO A 551 77.95 -30.20 -56.15
CA PRO A 551 78.22 -29.50 -57.40
C PRO A 551 79.70 -29.16 -57.65
N LEU A 552 80.59 -29.34 -56.67
CA LEU A 552 82.03 -29.07 -56.81
C LEU A 552 82.75 -30.21 -57.54
N ASP A 553 83.79 -29.84 -58.30
CA ASP A 553 84.68 -30.79 -58.97
C ASP A 553 85.83 -31.27 -58.07
N HIS A 554 85.99 -30.67 -56.89
CA HIS A 554 87.00 -31.01 -55.88
C HIS A 554 86.35 -31.41 -54.54
N PRO A 555 87.08 -32.06 -53.62
CA PRO A 555 86.59 -32.34 -52.27
C PRO A 555 86.17 -31.07 -51.53
N GLY A 556 85.12 -31.18 -50.72
CA GLY A 556 84.64 -30.09 -49.86
C GLY A 556 84.38 -30.56 -48.42
N ASN A 557 84.21 -29.60 -47.53
CA ASN A 557 84.12 -29.76 -46.09
C ASN A 557 82.77 -29.24 -45.54
N VAL A 558 82.12 -30.06 -44.72
CA VAL A 558 80.96 -29.66 -43.92
C VAL A 558 81.33 -29.67 -42.44
N ALA A 559 81.25 -28.51 -41.78
CA ALA A 559 81.52 -28.36 -40.37
C ALA A 559 80.23 -28.09 -39.58
N VAL A 560 80.02 -28.81 -38.49
CA VAL A 560 78.94 -28.60 -37.53
C VAL A 560 79.55 -28.26 -36.18
N TYR A 561 79.19 -27.11 -35.63
CA TYR A 561 79.71 -26.62 -34.36
C TYR A 561 78.59 -26.29 -33.38
N PHE A 562 78.71 -26.81 -32.15
CA PHE A 562 77.77 -26.56 -31.05
C PHE A 562 78.44 -25.69 -29.98
N ALA A 563 77.81 -24.58 -29.59
CA ALA A 563 78.33 -23.67 -28.58
C ALA A 563 77.25 -23.17 -27.62
N LYS A 564 77.63 -22.93 -26.38
CA LYS A 564 76.78 -22.25 -25.39
C LYS A 564 77.19 -20.77 -25.30
N LYS A 565 76.25 -19.85 -25.52
CA LYS A 565 76.46 -18.41 -25.33
C LYS A 565 75.22 -17.76 -24.73
N ASN A 566 75.38 -16.98 -23.65
CA ASN A 566 74.30 -16.23 -23.01
C ASN A 566 73.03 -17.07 -22.72
N GLU A 567 73.18 -18.27 -22.14
CA GLU A 567 72.08 -19.20 -21.85
C GLU A 567 71.28 -19.68 -23.08
N GLN A 568 71.89 -19.60 -24.27
CA GLN A 568 71.36 -20.13 -25.52
C GLN A 568 72.33 -21.14 -26.13
N LEU A 569 71.77 -22.13 -26.79
CA LEU A 569 72.49 -23.06 -27.64
C LEU A 569 72.59 -22.45 -29.04
N ILE A 570 73.81 -22.22 -29.49
CA ILE A 570 74.12 -21.77 -30.84
C ILE A 570 74.68 -22.95 -31.61
N ILE A 571 74.02 -23.29 -32.71
CA ILE A 571 74.42 -24.37 -33.60
C ILE A 571 74.77 -23.75 -34.94
N THR A 572 75.99 -23.96 -35.39
CA THR A 572 76.50 -23.43 -36.65
C THR A 572 76.80 -24.59 -37.59
N ILE A 573 76.17 -24.58 -38.77
CA ILE A 573 76.45 -25.50 -39.87
C ILE A 573 77.07 -24.69 -40.99
N SER A 574 78.30 -25.01 -41.39
CA SER A 574 78.99 -24.32 -42.48
C SER A 574 79.57 -25.28 -43.49
N ASP A 575 79.46 -24.92 -44.76
CA ASP A 575 80.11 -25.61 -45.88
C ASP A 575 81.02 -24.65 -46.65
N ASP A 576 82.05 -25.20 -47.30
CA ASP A 576 82.91 -24.52 -48.27
C ASP A 576 82.43 -24.77 -49.73
N GLY A 577 81.13 -24.98 -49.89
CA GLY A 577 80.47 -25.27 -51.16
C GLY A 577 80.33 -24.07 -52.09
N VAL A 578 79.48 -24.20 -53.11
CA VAL A 578 79.24 -23.15 -54.12
C VAL A 578 78.63 -21.84 -53.57
N GLY A 579 78.11 -21.85 -52.34
CA GLY A 579 77.47 -20.68 -51.72
C GLY A 579 76.02 -20.40 -52.21
N LEU A 580 75.32 -19.51 -51.50
CA LEU A 580 73.90 -19.20 -51.74
C LEU A 580 73.67 -18.43 -53.06
N LYS A 581 74.63 -17.61 -53.50
CA LYS A 581 74.51 -16.84 -54.75
C LYS A 581 74.69 -17.69 -56.01
N HIS A 582 75.61 -18.65 -56.04
CA HIS A 582 75.83 -19.49 -57.22
C HIS A 582 74.79 -20.61 -57.37
N SER A 583 74.17 -21.07 -56.28
CA SER A 583 73.09 -22.07 -56.33
C SER A 583 71.80 -21.57 -56.99
N LYS A 584 71.56 -20.25 -57.07
CA LYS A 584 70.34 -19.66 -57.67
C LYS A 584 70.24 -19.81 -59.20
N ASN A 585 71.36 -20.09 -59.89
CA ASN A 585 71.46 -20.08 -61.36
C ASN A 585 71.27 -21.46 -62.05
N LYS A 586 71.00 -22.56 -61.33
CA LYS A 586 70.56 -23.85 -61.94
C LYS A 586 69.07 -24.10 -61.64
N ASN A 587 68.25 -24.20 -62.69
CA ASN A 587 66.79 -23.99 -62.64
C ASN A 587 65.89 -25.22 -62.41
N ASN A 588 66.39 -26.43 -62.09
CA ASN A 588 65.55 -27.65 -62.16
C ASN A 588 65.27 -28.40 -60.82
N SER A 589 65.57 -27.83 -59.64
CA SER A 589 65.30 -28.50 -58.34
C SER A 589 64.73 -27.58 -57.24
N LYS A 590 64.11 -26.46 -57.61
CA LYS A 590 63.68 -25.38 -56.69
C LYS A 590 62.47 -25.68 -55.79
N GLU A 591 61.64 -26.69 -56.09
CA GLU A 591 60.37 -26.90 -55.35
C GLU A 591 60.47 -27.81 -54.11
N LYS A 592 61.42 -28.75 -54.04
CA LYS A 592 61.46 -29.74 -52.94
C LYS A 592 62.29 -29.32 -51.72
N SER A 593 63.42 -28.63 -51.88
CA SER A 593 64.26 -28.25 -50.71
C SER A 593 63.71 -27.04 -49.94
N SER A 594 62.88 -26.21 -50.57
CA SER A 594 62.23 -25.05 -49.94
C SER A 594 61.12 -25.46 -48.96
N LEU A 595 60.41 -26.56 -49.23
CA LEU A 595 59.34 -27.08 -48.37
C LEU A 595 59.90 -27.58 -47.02
N GLY A 596 61.02 -28.30 -47.02
CA GLY A 596 61.65 -28.80 -45.79
C GLY A 596 62.08 -27.68 -44.84
N ILE A 597 62.76 -26.65 -45.36
CA ILE A 597 63.16 -25.48 -44.57
C ILE A 597 61.93 -24.69 -44.08
N GLN A 598 60.89 -24.56 -44.92
CA GLN A 598 59.66 -23.88 -44.54
C GLN A 598 58.93 -24.60 -43.40
N LEU A 599 58.90 -25.94 -43.42
CA LEU A 599 58.31 -26.77 -42.36
C LEU A 599 59.10 -26.64 -41.06
N ILE A 600 60.44 -26.63 -41.12
CA ILE A 600 61.28 -26.40 -39.93
C ILE A 600 61.02 -25.00 -39.35
N ARG A 601 60.92 -23.97 -40.20
CA ARG A 601 60.59 -22.61 -39.75
C ARG A 601 59.21 -22.54 -39.09
N GLN A 602 58.20 -23.20 -39.65
CA GLN A 602 56.87 -23.30 -39.05
C GLN A 602 56.90 -24.05 -37.71
N ARG A 603 57.66 -25.15 -37.62
CA ARG A 603 57.83 -25.91 -36.37
C ARG A 603 58.51 -25.08 -35.29
N LEU A 604 59.59 -24.36 -35.62
CA LEU A 604 60.26 -23.43 -34.69
C LEU A 604 59.31 -22.31 -34.22
N GLN A 605 58.48 -21.75 -35.09
CA GLN A 605 57.47 -20.75 -34.72
C GLN A 605 56.39 -21.31 -33.78
N LEU A 606 55.92 -22.54 -34.03
CA LEU A 606 54.96 -23.22 -33.15
C LEU A 606 55.57 -23.50 -31.77
N LEU A 607 56.81 -23.99 -31.72
CA LEU A 607 57.54 -24.20 -30.47
C LEU A 607 57.75 -22.89 -29.71
N SER A 608 58.05 -21.79 -30.41
CA SER A 608 58.17 -20.47 -29.80
C SER A 608 56.87 -20.01 -29.15
N ARG A 609 55.72 -20.17 -29.84
CA ARG A 609 54.39 -19.85 -29.27
C ARG A 609 54.01 -20.73 -28.09
N LYS A 610 54.37 -22.02 -28.11
CA LYS A 610 54.04 -22.98 -27.06
C LYS A 610 54.87 -22.77 -25.79
N THR A 611 56.15 -22.45 -25.94
CA THR A 611 57.11 -22.35 -24.82
C THR A 611 57.35 -20.92 -24.33
N GLY A 612 56.95 -19.91 -25.11
CA GLY A 612 57.27 -18.50 -24.84
C GLY A 612 58.75 -18.15 -25.05
N LYS A 613 59.58 -19.09 -25.53
CA LYS A 613 61.01 -18.91 -25.77
C LYS A 613 61.27 -18.58 -27.25
N ILE A 614 62.33 -17.82 -27.54
CA ILE A 614 62.66 -17.36 -28.89
C ILE A 614 63.55 -18.40 -29.58
N PHE A 615 63.17 -18.78 -30.81
CA PHE A 615 63.95 -19.64 -31.69
C PHE A 615 64.31 -18.82 -32.95
N THR A 616 65.58 -18.70 -33.29
CA THR A 616 66.02 -17.98 -34.49
C THR A 616 66.81 -18.86 -35.43
N LEU A 617 66.58 -18.67 -36.73
CA LEU A 617 67.28 -19.33 -37.82
C LEU A 617 67.80 -18.25 -38.76
N ASN A 618 69.12 -18.11 -38.84
CA ASN A 618 69.78 -17.21 -39.80
C ASN A 618 70.55 -18.01 -40.84
N THR A 619 70.56 -17.52 -42.08
CA THR A 619 71.30 -18.14 -43.19
C THR A 619 72.13 -17.04 -43.85
N GLU A 620 73.45 -17.23 -43.83
CA GLU A 620 74.45 -16.27 -44.30
C GLU A 620 75.25 -16.90 -45.46
N ASP A 621 75.53 -16.10 -46.48
CA ASP A 621 76.48 -16.46 -47.54
C ASP A 621 77.87 -16.01 -47.08
N ILE A 622 78.81 -16.94 -46.93
CA ILE A 622 80.17 -16.66 -46.47
C ILE A 622 81.15 -16.57 -47.65
N SER A 623 80.64 -16.50 -48.88
CA SER A 623 81.46 -16.38 -50.08
C SER A 623 82.12 -15.00 -50.18
N ASN A 624 83.45 -14.97 -50.37
CA ASN A 624 84.26 -13.78 -50.57
C ASN A 624 85.09 -13.93 -51.86
N GLU A 625 84.79 -13.07 -52.85
CA GLU A 625 85.44 -13.07 -54.17
C GLU A 625 86.92 -12.68 -54.11
N GLU A 626 87.34 -11.84 -53.15
CA GLU A 626 88.75 -11.41 -53.00
C GLU A 626 89.63 -12.48 -52.34
N LEU A 627 89.05 -13.35 -51.51
CA LEU A 627 89.75 -14.42 -50.80
C LEU A 627 89.57 -15.80 -51.46
N HIS A 628 88.87 -15.87 -52.60
CA HIS A 628 88.47 -17.13 -53.26
C HIS A 628 87.81 -18.15 -52.31
N LEU A 629 87.06 -17.67 -51.32
CA LEU A 629 86.30 -18.50 -50.39
C LEU A 629 84.85 -18.53 -50.87
N THR A 630 84.24 -19.71 -51.00
CA THR A 630 82.81 -19.87 -51.27
C THR A 630 82.19 -20.77 -50.21
N GLY A 631 80.94 -20.51 -49.84
CA GLY A 631 80.28 -21.34 -48.84
C GLY A 631 79.01 -20.77 -48.25
N THR A 632 78.29 -21.59 -47.49
CA THR A 632 77.08 -21.18 -46.76
C THR A 632 77.28 -21.40 -45.25
N ARG A 633 76.75 -20.49 -44.43
CA ARG A 633 76.68 -20.66 -42.97
C ARG A 633 75.25 -20.53 -42.49
N ILE A 634 74.78 -21.52 -41.76
CA ILE A 634 73.47 -21.53 -41.10
C ILE A 634 73.71 -21.47 -39.60
N THR A 635 73.08 -20.50 -38.94
CA THR A 635 73.13 -20.34 -37.48
C THR A 635 71.74 -20.52 -36.90
N ILE A 636 71.61 -21.50 -36.01
CA ILE A 636 70.37 -21.81 -35.29
C ILE A 636 70.60 -21.46 -33.83
N THR A 637 69.76 -20.60 -33.29
CA THR A 637 69.78 -20.23 -31.88
C THR A 637 68.55 -20.81 -31.21
N LEU A 638 68.80 -21.70 -30.26
CA LEU A 638 67.78 -22.38 -29.48
C LEU A 638 67.94 -21.96 -28.00
N PRO A 639 66.84 -21.86 -27.25
CA PRO A 639 66.96 -21.77 -25.80
C PRO A 639 67.54 -23.07 -25.23
N LEU A 640 68.32 -22.97 -24.17
CA LEU A 640 68.71 -24.15 -23.42
C LEU A 640 67.49 -24.78 -22.72
N ILE A 641 67.35 -26.09 -22.89
CA ILE A 641 66.27 -26.92 -22.35
C ILE A 641 66.93 -28.13 -21.70
N LYS A 642 66.62 -28.40 -20.43
CA LYS A 642 66.98 -29.64 -19.75
C LYS A 642 65.80 -30.60 -19.78
N GLU A 643 66.08 -31.88 -19.63
CA GLU A 643 65.05 -32.85 -19.34
C GLU A 643 64.41 -32.49 -17.99
N THR A 644 63.15 -32.04 -18.01
CA THR A 644 62.36 -31.91 -16.78
C THR A 644 62.05 -33.31 -16.27
N THR A 645 62.67 -33.71 -15.16
CA THR A 645 62.28 -34.89 -14.38
C THR A 645 60.81 -34.85 -13.99
#